data_AF-A0A955C9N5-F1
#
_entry.id   AF-A0A955C9N5-F1
#
_cell.length_a   1.000
_cell.length_b   1.000
_cell.length_c   1.000
_cell.angle_alpha   90.00
_cell.angle_beta   90.00
_cell.angle_gamma   90.00
#
_symmetry.space_group_name_H-M   'P 1'
#
loop_
_entity.id
_entity.type
_entity.pdbx_description
1 polymer ?
#
loop_
_entity_poly.entity_id
_entity_poly.type
_entity_poly.pdbx_seq_one_letter_code
_entity_poly.pdbx_strand_id
1 'polypeptide(L)'
;MNFKTTGILFVLVAIVAVLIFALPEEKITAPEKPSANTAKVELEKLIDDDFGDTVRIEVSKADEPSWTFVKSEGESEDDAVWAMTSPYEFTVQKWQVETIASQLKKLEYTSKHDGSTGSVTAESCGLQPPHATITLTNADDKTVRVHVGRDEGSREAYVSLDDDPTIYRVNAALKSLLKDEALAYRDQKMFDVETGQIVRLEIREPNPDGGIDTYVMAKTGAEWRFEKPTPAKGLADQINKVCSTFAALRAQKWVAGNVSDMARYGLDDNARTIIATSAKLEVPKTDSDADSNGTPPEPKEVISEFVLHLSSVSPIGEDTKVYASRGDEKIVGTVAKNLADTFAPNLKEWRDNGFIERDTTTARSITLTHGGVTTLFERSGTDWRFAESQALADRVEIHSLLTAIKDLKAVNFIAGASVDDAEFGFNDPKGVVALKFDDDEDNLTLTIGSLTDSASKRLTYIRANDTIAKVNTTDIVKLLRSETVYRDSTVVAQPKERIQSITIERTAGALGGSEPAMSVTLTQTDDQWLMTAPVQSQVDELQLQRLLSMLSNLRAMSIVDLAEGDDRSKYGLDKPAVRFAYTITPPVAYRVLPDDVNSNGTNRVEKIQPPAETYELLIGQADGHVYVQPVDTPEYVYIIADTLLPDFLAEYRKKQIFSFEADDVSAVTMTDGDSTLGLSKEDGQWFYAQEPDVPLDQAKVANYVLRVKNAAINRVVQYGAPDVAVYGLDEPRYRLNVTLAAGELPALFISEKTDSQGNHFAASEGSSDVFTVPAETITQVAINVDEFAQGG
;
A
#
# COMPACT_ATOMS: atom_id res chain seq x y z
N MET A 1 0.58 -30.98 -9.76
CA MET A 1 0.88 -32.42 -9.61
C MET A 1 0.41 -33.13 -10.87
N ASN A 2 1.28 -33.88 -11.57
CA ASN A 2 1.04 -34.36 -12.93
C ASN A 2 0.33 -35.74 -12.91
N PHE A 3 -0.94 -35.80 -13.34
CA PHE A 3 -1.80 -37.00 -13.27
C PHE A 3 -1.31 -38.21 -14.07
N LYS A 4 -0.32 -38.06 -14.96
CA LYS A 4 0.20 -39.15 -15.79
C LYS A 4 1.15 -40.09 -15.05
N THR A 5 1.83 -39.63 -13.98
CA THR A 5 2.83 -40.44 -13.26
C THR A 5 2.18 -41.36 -12.22
N THR A 6 1.04 -40.96 -11.64
CA THR A 6 0.30 -41.75 -10.65
C THR A 6 -0.43 -42.94 -11.27
N GLY A 7 -0.89 -42.82 -12.52
CA GLY A 7 -1.56 -43.92 -13.23
C GLY A 7 -0.62 -45.09 -13.56
N ILE A 8 0.65 -44.81 -13.86
CA ILE A 8 1.64 -45.85 -14.21
C ILE A 8 2.05 -46.66 -12.97
N LEU A 9 2.14 -46.02 -11.80
CA LEU A 9 2.48 -46.69 -10.54
C LEU A 9 1.37 -47.67 -10.10
N PHE A 10 0.10 -47.31 -10.30
CA PHE A 10 -1.04 -48.18 -9.96
C PHE A 10 -1.13 -49.41 -10.87
N VAL A 11 -0.79 -49.26 -12.16
CA VAL A 11 -0.75 -50.39 -13.10
C VAL A 11 0.42 -51.34 -12.78
N LEU A 12 1.57 -50.81 -12.36
CA LEU A 12 2.72 -51.63 -11.95
C LEU A 12 2.44 -52.45 -10.67
N VAL A 13 1.78 -51.85 -9.68
CA VAL A 13 1.42 -52.56 -8.44
C VAL A 13 0.35 -53.64 -8.70
N ALA A 14 -0.60 -53.38 -9.60
CA ALA A 14 -1.62 -54.36 -9.98
C ALA A 14 -1.03 -55.56 -10.77
N ILE A 15 -0.05 -55.33 -11.65
CA ILE A 15 0.61 -56.40 -12.41
C ILE A 15 1.45 -57.31 -11.49
N VAL A 16 2.11 -56.74 -10.48
CA VAL A 16 2.88 -57.51 -9.49
C VAL A 16 1.96 -58.32 -8.57
N ALA A 17 0.80 -57.77 -8.17
CA ALA A 17 -0.17 -58.51 -7.37
C ALA A 17 -0.81 -59.69 -8.12
N VAL A 18 -1.05 -59.56 -9.44
CA VAL A 18 -1.56 -60.64 -10.29
C VAL A 18 -0.50 -61.72 -10.53
N LEU A 19 0.78 -61.36 -10.65
CA LEU A 19 1.89 -62.32 -10.80
C LEU A 19 2.15 -63.16 -9.55
N ILE A 20 1.86 -62.62 -8.36
CA ILE A 20 2.04 -63.34 -7.08
C ILE A 20 0.87 -64.31 -6.82
N PHE A 21 -0.35 -63.97 -7.26
CA PHE A 21 -1.54 -64.82 -7.03
C PHE A 21 -1.83 -65.85 -8.13
N ALA A 22 -1.14 -65.80 -9.28
CA ALA A 22 -1.41 -66.69 -10.42
C ALA A 22 -0.43 -67.87 -10.58
N LEU A 23 0.53 -68.08 -9.66
CA LEU A 23 1.43 -69.23 -9.73
C LEU A 23 0.92 -70.40 -8.87
N PRO A 24 0.68 -71.58 -9.46
CA PRO A 24 0.17 -72.75 -8.75
C PRO A 24 1.27 -73.38 -7.88
N GLU A 25 0.90 -73.78 -6.67
CA GLU A 25 1.72 -74.63 -5.80
C GLU A 25 1.83 -76.04 -6.41
N GLU A 26 2.86 -76.30 -7.22
CA GLU A 26 3.29 -77.66 -7.55
C GLU A 26 4.72 -77.92 -7.03
N LYS A 27 4.83 -79.00 -6.25
CA LYS A 27 6.07 -79.60 -5.76
C LYS A 27 6.90 -80.14 -6.92
N ILE A 28 8.09 -79.56 -7.14
CA ILE A 28 9.20 -80.23 -7.84
C ILE A 28 10.49 -79.98 -7.06
N THR A 29 11.11 -81.08 -6.63
CA THR A 29 12.39 -81.21 -5.92
C THR A 29 13.60 -80.92 -6.81
N ALA A 30 14.62 -80.24 -6.27
CA ALA A 30 16.00 -80.21 -6.79
C ALA A 30 16.99 -79.75 -5.69
N PRO A 31 18.28 -80.11 -5.80
CA PRO A 31 18.91 -81.32 -5.29
C PRO A 31 19.54 -81.15 -3.90
N GLU A 32 19.82 -82.27 -3.22
CA GLU A 32 20.61 -82.30 -1.98
C GLU A 32 21.96 -81.58 -2.13
N LYS A 33 22.18 -80.59 -1.26
CA LYS A 33 23.50 -80.11 -0.81
C LYS A 33 23.64 -80.43 0.67
N PRO A 34 24.86 -80.69 1.15
CA PRO A 34 25.11 -81.56 2.29
C PRO A 34 24.52 -80.99 3.57
N SER A 35 23.89 -81.87 4.36
CA SER A 35 23.69 -81.68 5.78
C SER A 35 25.04 -81.41 6.45
N ALA A 36 25.32 -80.14 6.72
CA ALA A 36 26.22 -79.74 7.78
C ALA A 36 25.35 -79.51 9.02
N ASN A 37 25.25 -80.56 9.82
CA ASN A 37 24.74 -80.51 11.18
C ASN A 37 25.59 -79.49 11.96
N THR A 38 25.12 -78.24 12.07
CA THR A 38 25.73 -77.24 12.95
C THR A 38 24.84 -77.18 14.17
N ALA A 39 25.29 -77.83 15.25
CA ALA A 39 24.70 -77.63 16.56
C ALA A 39 24.62 -76.13 16.85
N LYS A 40 23.46 -75.66 17.28
CA LYS A 40 23.29 -74.30 17.80
C LYS A 40 24.12 -74.25 19.09
N VAL A 41 25.33 -73.70 19.01
CA VAL A 41 26.17 -73.45 20.19
C VAL A 41 25.43 -72.42 21.02
N GLU A 42 24.96 -72.81 22.20
CA GLU A 42 24.41 -71.89 23.19
C GLU A 42 25.59 -71.07 23.72
N LEU A 43 25.67 -69.80 23.34
CA LEU A 43 26.72 -68.91 23.78
C LEU A 43 26.43 -68.47 25.22
N GLU A 44 27.45 -68.50 26.08
CA GLU A 44 27.32 -68.04 27.45
C GLU A 44 27.46 -66.52 27.52
N LYS A 45 26.63 -65.87 28.34
CA LYS A 45 26.74 -64.44 28.65
C LYS A 45 28.00 -64.17 29.46
N LEU A 46 28.62 -63.03 29.17
CA LEU A 46 29.85 -62.58 29.84
C LEU A 46 29.56 -61.85 31.15
N ILE A 47 28.45 -61.11 31.23
CA ILE A 47 27.98 -60.42 32.43
C ILE A 47 26.71 -61.14 32.92
N ASP A 48 26.62 -61.37 34.23
CA ASP A 48 25.49 -62.06 34.86
C ASP A 48 24.19 -61.24 34.71
N ASP A 49 23.09 -61.95 34.48
CA ASP A 49 21.74 -61.38 34.40
C ASP A 49 21.30 -60.75 35.73
N ASP A 50 21.94 -61.12 36.84
CA ASP A 50 21.71 -60.56 38.18
C ASP A 50 22.35 -59.16 38.42
N PHE A 51 23.06 -58.59 37.44
CA PHE A 51 23.83 -57.35 37.63
C PHE A 51 22.94 -56.12 37.96
N GLY A 52 21.65 -56.14 37.65
CA GLY A 52 20.73 -55.04 37.95
C GLY A 52 20.97 -53.78 37.11
N ASP A 53 20.33 -52.66 37.47
CA ASP A 53 20.34 -51.44 36.67
C ASP A 53 21.62 -50.63 36.81
N THR A 54 22.14 -50.17 35.67
CA THR A 54 23.40 -49.40 35.63
C THR A 54 23.11 -47.95 35.97
N VAL A 55 23.81 -47.42 36.98
CA VAL A 55 23.70 -46.02 37.43
C VAL A 55 24.95 -45.20 37.12
N ARG A 56 26.09 -45.86 36.85
CA ARG A 56 27.34 -45.20 36.48
C ARG A 56 28.08 -46.00 35.40
N ILE A 57 28.66 -45.28 34.45
CA ILE A 57 29.48 -45.84 33.37
C ILE A 57 30.76 -45.02 33.28
N GLU A 58 31.91 -45.67 33.37
CA GLU A 58 33.21 -45.03 33.16
C GLU A 58 33.86 -45.61 31.92
N VAL A 59 34.39 -44.74 31.06
CA VAL A 59 35.09 -45.13 29.84
C VAL A 59 36.48 -44.52 29.88
N SER A 60 37.50 -45.36 29.68
CA SER A 60 38.90 -44.96 29.59
C SER A 60 39.51 -45.54 28.31
N LYS A 61 40.23 -44.73 27.54
CA LYS A 61 40.99 -45.15 26.35
C LYS A 61 42.44 -44.73 26.51
N ALA A 62 43.35 -45.41 25.82
CA ALA A 62 44.74 -44.97 25.76
C ALA A 62 44.82 -43.56 25.14
N ASP A 63 45.60 -42.67 25.76
CA ASP A 63 45.87 -41.29 25.31
C ASP A 63 44.68 -40.31 25.29
N GLU A 64 43.52 -40.68 25.85
CA GLU A 64 42.35 -39.80 26.04
C GLU A 64 42.02 -39.64 27.54
N PRO A 65 41.51 -38.47 27.99
CA PRO A 65 40.98 -38.34 29.34
C PRO A 65 39.78 -39.27 29.52
N SER A 66 39.72 -40.01 30.63
CA SER A 66 38.56 -40.84 30.94
C SER A 66 37.31 -40.00 31.17
N TRP A 67 36.16 -40.49 30.72
CA TRP A 67 34.87 -39.85 30.99
C TRP A 67 33.92 -40.74 31.77
N THR A 68 33.05 -40.07 32.54
CA THR A 68 32.14 -40.69 33.48
C THR A 68 30.74 -40.19 33.24
N PHE A 69 29.81 -41.13 33.10
CA PHE A 69 28.38 -40.89 33.08
C PHE A 69 27.76 -41.32 34.40
N VAL A 70 26.87 -40.49 34.95
CA VAL A 70 26.11 -40.77 36.17
C VAL A 70 24.62 -40.54 35.88
N LYS A 71 23.79 -41.48 36.31
CA LYS A 71 22.32 -41.40 36.26
C LYS A 71 21.83 -40.76 37.56
N SER A 72 20.95 -39.76 37.47
CA SER A 72 20.33 -39.15 38.66
C SER A 72 19.37 -40.12 39.35
N GLU A 73 19.19 -39.97 40.66
CA GLU A 73 18.06 -40.57 41.37
C GLU A 73 16.77 -39.86 40.94
N GLY A 74 15.78 -40.62 40.45
CA GLY A 74 14.48 -40.11 40.02
C GLY A 74 13.35 -40.93 40.67
N GLU A 75 12.17 -40.32 40.83
CA GLU A 75 10.98 -41.00 41.39
C GLU A 75 10.47 -42.14 40.50
N SER A 76 10.79 -42.09 39.20
CA SER A 76 10.56 -43.16 38.22
C SER A 76 11.75 -43.34 37.27
N GLU A 77 11.80 -44.49 36.57
CA GLU A 77 12.85 -44.80 35.58
C GLU A 77 12.85 -43.83 34.38
N ASP A 78 11.70 -43.22 34.10
CA ASP A 78 11.51 -42.24 33.03
C ASP A 78 12.05 -40.84 33.41
N ASP A 79 12.03 -40.49 34.71
CA ASP A 79 12.50 -39.19 35.22
C ASP A 79 14.02 -39.10 35.40
N ALA A 80 14.71 -40.24 35.34
CA ALA A 80 16.15 -40.29 35.53
C ALA A 80 16.93 -39.70 34.33
N VAL A 81 17.80 -38.73 34.61
CA VAL A 81 18.62 -38.03 33.63
C VAL A 81 20.06 -38.53 33.72
N TRP A 82 20.66 -38.81 32.57
CA TRP A 82 22.09 -39.07 32.48
C TRP A 82 22.86 -37.75 32.31
N ALA A 83 23.97 -37.62 33.03
CA ALA A 83 24.92 -36.53 32.87
C ALA A 83 26.35 -37.07 32.78
N MET A 84 27.19 -36.37 32.03
CA MET A 84 28.64 -36.52 32.13
C MET A 84 29.13 -35.66 33.30
N THR A 85 29.96 -36.24 34.17
CA THR A 85 30.54 -35.54 35.34
C THR A 85 32.06 -35.38 35.23
N SER A 86 32.68 -36.01 34.24
CA SER A 86 34.10 -35.88 33.92
C SER A 86 34.34 -36.26 32.45
N PRO A 87 35.26 -35.60 31.71
CA PRO A 87 36.02 -34.41 32.09
C PRO A 87 35.21 -33.11 31.98
N TYR A 88 33.93 -33.22 31.61
CA TYR A 88 33.00 -32.12 31.43
C TYR A 88 31.74 -32.37 32.25
N GLU A 89 31.07 -31.29 32.65
CA GLU A 89 29.78 -31.33 33.36
C GLU A 89 28.67 -30.91 32.39
N PHE A 90 27.91 -31.87 31.86
CA PHE A 90 26.76 -31.60 31.01
C PHE A 90 25.76 -32.76 30.92
N THR A 91 24.53 -32.46 30.52
CA THR A 91 23.54 -33.48 30.17
C THR A 91 23.90 -34.19 28.87
N VAL A 92 23.63 -35.49 28.82
CA VAL A 92 23.99 -36.35 27.68
C VAL A 92 22.74 -36.93 27.02
N GLN A 93 22.93 -37.44 25.80
CA GLN A 93 21.86 -38.15 25.11
C GLN A 93 21.63 -39.52 25.77
N LYS A 94 20.56 -39.63 26.57
CA LYS A 94 20.17 -40.85 27.33
C LYS A 94 20.33 -42.13 26.52
N TRP A 95 19.77 -42.16 25.31
CA TRP A 95 19.81 -43.34 24.44
C TRP A 95 21.23 -43.77 24.03
N GLN A 96 22.17 -42.84 23.87
CA GLN A 96 23.56 -43.16 23.50
C GLN A 96 24.29 -43.83 24.65
N VAL A 97 24.13 -43.30 25.86
CA VAL A 97 24.77 -43.83 27.07
C VAL A 97 24.16 -45.17 27.47
N GLU A 98 22.84 -45.31 27.42
CA GLU A 98 22.16 -46.57 27.73
C GLU A 98 22.49 -47.69 26.74
N THR A 99 22.78 -47.34 25.48
CA THR A 99 23.25 -48.31 24.48
C THR A 99 24.55 -48.98 24.91
N ILE A 100 25.48 -48.25 25.57
CA ILE A 100 26.74 -48.80 26.08
C ILE A 100 26.45 -49.89 27.12
N ALA A 101 25.68 -49.56 28.17
CA ALA A 101 25.34 -50.52 29.22
C ALA A 101 24.54 -51.71 28.66
N SER A 102 23.57 -51.46 27.77
CA SER A 102 22.74 -52.52 27.18
C SER A 102 23.56 -53.49 26.33
N GLN A 103 24.49 -53.00 25.51
CA GLN A 103 25.32 -53.87 24.68
C GLN A 103 26.30 -54.69 25.52
N LEU A 104 26.91 -54.10 26.55
CA LEU A 104 27.81 -54.82 27.44
C LEU A 104 27.11 -55.92 28.23
N LYS A 105 25.92 -55.65 28.79
CA LYS A 105 25.11 -56.66 29.50
C LYS A 105 24.66 -57.83 28.61
N LYS A 106 24.58 -57.61 27.30
CA LYS A 106 24.19 -58.61 26.29
C LYS A 106 25.40 -59.30 25.64
N LEU A 107 26.62 -59.06 26.14
CA LEU A 107 27.80 -59.68 25.54
C LEU A 107 27.80 -61.19 25.75
N GLU A 108 28.01 -61.90 24.64
CA GLU A 108 28.14 -63.35 24.59
C GLU A 108 29.53 -63.71 24.05
N TYR A 109 30.17 -64.71 24.66
CA TYR A 109 31.50 -65.15 24.24
C TYR A 109 31.44 -66.47 23.45
N THR A 110 32.27 -66.56 22.41
CA THR A 110 32.39 -67.71 21.52
C THR A 110 33.48 -68.69 21.96
N SER A 111 34.48 -68.20 22.69
CA SER A 111 35.55 -69.00 23.27
C SER A 111 36.21 -68.26 24.43
N LYS A 112 36.83 -69.00 25.36
CA LYS A 112 37.62 -68.48 26.47
C LYS A 112 38.99 -69.16 26.52
N HIS A 113 40.03 -68.40 26.80
CA HIS A 113 41.43 -68.84 26.86
C HIS A 113 42.08 -68.41 28.17
N ASP A 114 42.90 -69.28 28.78
CA ASP A 114 43.77 -68.86 29.88
C ASP A 114 44.93 -68.03 29.32
N GLY A 115 44.92 -66.72 29.59
CA GLY A 115 45.95 -65.79 29.16
C GLY A 115 47.32 -65.99 29.81
N SER A 116 47.44 -66.89 30.80
CA SER A 116 48.67 -67.15 31.57
C SER A 116 49.54 -68.27 30.98
N THR A 117 48.96 -69.21 30.23
CA THR A 117 49.66 -70.44 29.80
C THR A 117 49.41 -70.91 28.35
N GLY A 118 48.84 -70.06 27.48
CA GLY A 118 48.45 -70.41 26.10
C GLY A 118 49.14 -69.62 24.96
N SER A 119 48.78 -69.93 23.71
CA SER A 119 49.22 -69.19 22.49
C SER A 119 48.46 -67.88 22.27
N VAL A 120 47.32 -67.69 22.95
CA VAL A 120 46.52 -66.47 22.99
C VAL A 120 46.87 -65.74 24.28
N THR A 121 47.67 -64.68 24.19
CA THR A 121 48.18 -63.90 25.33
C THR A 121 47.57 -62.51 25.37
N ALA A 122 47.54 -61.88 26.55
CA ALA A 122 47.01 -60.51 26.72
C ALA A 122 47.68 -59.49 25.79
N GLU A 123 48.99 -59.61 25.56
CA GLU A 123 49.73 -58.79 24.58
C GLU A 123 49.26 -59.04 23.14
N SER A 124 49.14 -60.31 22.72
CA SER A 124 48.72 -60.65 21.35
C SER A 124 47.28 -60.21 21.03
N CYS A 125 46.42 -60.21 22.05
CA CYS A 125 45.03 -59.77 21.99
C CYS A 125 44.86 -58.26 22.17
N GLY A 126 45.92 -57.49 22.41
CA GLY A 126 45.82 -56.04 22.65
C GLY A 126 45.10 -55.67 23.94
N LEU A 127 45.18 -56.53 24.96
CA LEU A 127 44.68 -56.30 26.32
C LEU A 127 45.79 -55.77 27.26
N GLN A 128 47.02 -55.62 26.77
CA GLN A 128 48.16 -55.08 27.52
C GLN A 128 49.00 -54.10 26.67
N PRO A 129 48.75 -52.77 26.76
CA PRO A 129 47.61 -52.16 27.43
C PRO A 129 46.30 -52.44 26.66
N PRO A 130 45.14 -52.43 27.33
CA PRO A 130 43.85 -52.57 26.65
C PRO A 130 43.58 -51.34 25.77
N HIS A 131 42.86 -51.54 24.67
CA HIS A 131 42.42 -50.46 23.80
C HIS A 131 41.48 -49.49 24.53
N ALA A 132 40.58 -50.04 25.34
CA ALA A 132 39.73 -49.27 26.24
C ALA A 132 39.34 -50.10 27.46
N THR A 133 38.90 -49.44 28.51
CA THR A 133 38.26 -50.06 29.68
C THR A 133 36.92 -49.40 29.90
N ILE A 134 35.86 -50.21 30.03
CA ILE A 134 34.52 -49.74 30.38
C ILE A 134 34.13 -50.34 31.73
N THR A 135 33.84 -49.48 32.71
CA THR A 135 33.36 -49.89 34.03
C THR A 135 31.87 -49.60 34.12
N LEU A 136 31.06 -50.60 34.47
CA LEU A 136 29.66 -50.41 34.84
C LEU A 136 29.52 -50.52 36.36
N THR A 137 28.74 -49.63 36.97
CA THR A 137 28.33 -49.72 38.38
C THR A 137 26.81 -49.72 38.46
N ASN A 138 26.25 -50.61 39.27
CA ASN A 138 24.81 -50.68 39.54
C ASN A 138 24.40 -49.89 40.80
N ALA A 139 23.11 -49.84 41.12
CA ALA A 139 22.59 -49.14 42.29
C ALA A 139 23.08 -49.70 43.65
N ASP A 140 23.49 -50.97 43.68
CA ASP A 140 24.05 -51.66 44.87
C ASP A 140 25.58 -51.52 44.98
N ASP A 141 26.19 -50.64 44.18
CA ASP A 141 27.65 -50.44 44.08
C ASP A 141 28.44 -51.67 43.56
N LYS A 142 27.75 -52.65 42.95
CA LYS A 142 28.39 -53.77 42.22
C LYS A 142 29.02 -53.24 40.94
N THR A 143 30.30 -53.56 40.74
CA THR A 143 31.08 -53.12 39.57
C THR A 143 31.50 -54.28 38.69
N VAL A 144 31.60 -54.03 37.38
CA VAL A 144 32.26 -54.92 36.41
C VAL A 144 33.10 -54.08 35.46
N ARG A 145 34.40 -54.41 35.35
CA ARG A 145 35.33 -53.78 34.40
C ARG A 145 35.50 -54.68 33.17
N VAL A 146 35.17 -54.15 32.00
CA VAL A 146 35.39 -54.81 30.72
C VAL A 146 36.59 -54.16 30.04
N HIS A 147 37.69 -54.89 29.96
CA HIS A 147 38.88 -54.50 29.20
C HIS A 147 38.70 -54.93 27.75
N VAL A 148 38.76 -53.98 26.82
CA VAL A 148 38.55 -54.20 25.38
C VAL A 148 39.90 -54.27 24.66
N GLY A 149 40.13 -55.36 23.95
CA GLY A 149 41.34 -55.63 23.20
C GLY A 149 41.23 -55.32 21.70
N ARG A 150 42.00 -56.07 20.90
CA ARG A 150 42.02 -56.02 19.44
C ARG A 150 40.76 -56.69 18.86
N ASP A 151 40.30 -56.20 17.72
CA ASP A 151 39.26 -56.87 16.94
C ASP A 151 39.85 -58.08 16.21
N GLU A 152 39.03 -59.10 16.01
CA GLU A 152 39.29 -60.23 15.14
C GLU A 152 38.23 -60.23 14.02
N GLY A 153 38.65 -59.87 12.80
CA GLY A 153 37.71 -59.72 11.69
C GLY A 153 36.76 -58.52 11.87
N SER A 154 35.52 -58.65 11.39
CA SER A 154 34.54 -57.55 11.34
C SER A 154 33.49 -57.55 12.45
N ARG A 155 33.45 -58.60 13.28
CA ARG A 155 32.37 -58.83 14.26
C ARG A 155 32.83 -59.43 15.60
N GLU A 156 34.11 -59.75 15.76
CA GLU A 156 34.62 -60.32 17.00
C GLU A 156 35.67 -59.41 17.63
N ALA A 157 35.77 -59.45 18.94
CA ALA A 157 36.77 -58.74 19.72
C ALA A 157 37.25 -59.58 20.89
N TYR A 158 38.48 -59.34 21.33
CA TYR A 158 38.98 -59.90 22.58
C TYR A 158 38.62 -58.98 23.75
N VAL A 159 38.15 -59.56 24.86
CA VAL A 159 37.91 -58.85 26.11
C VAL A 159 38.41 -59.65 27.31
N SER A 160 38.73 -58.96 28.41
CA SER A 160 38.90 -59.58 29.72
C SER A 160 38.05 -58.84 30.75
N LEU A 161 37.73 -59.52 31.86
CA LEU A 161 36.93 -58.98 32.96
C LEU A 161 37.81 -58.73 34.17
N ASP A 162 37.66 -57.56 34.78
CA ASP A 162 38.34 -57.16 36.02
C ASP A 162 39.84 -57.54 36.00
N ASP A 163 40.30 -58.27 37.00
CA ASP A 163 41.69 -58.76 37.08
C ASP A 163 41.78 -60.28 36.74
N ASP A 164 40.78 -60.83 36.04
CA ASP A 164 40.75 -62.23 35.60
C ASP A 164 41.72 -62.44 34.42
N PRO A 165 42.67 -63.40 34.51
CA PRO A 165 43.57 -63.73 33.40
C PRO A 165 42.86 -64.37 32.18
N THR A 166 41.57 -64.68 32.29
CA THR A 166 40.77 -65.27 31.22
C THR A 166 40.51 -64.25 30.10
N ILE A 167 40.90 -64.63 28.89
CA ILE A 167 40.64 -63.87 27.66
C ILE A 167 39.42 -64.46 26.96
N TYR A 168 38.39 -63.65 26.76
CA TYR A 168 37.16 -64.01 26.07
C TYR A 168 37.17 -63.46 24.65
N ARG A 169 36.74 -64.28 23.69
CA ARG A 169 36.43 -63.81 22.33
C ARG A 169 34.93 -63.59 22.20
N VAL A 170 34.50 -62.34 22.12
CA VAL A 170 33.08 -61.97 22.04
C VAL A 170 32.64 -61.69 20.61
N ASN A 171 31.37 -61.99 20.29
CA ASN A 171 30.76 -61.70 18.99
C ASN A 171 30.09 -60.31 19.03
N ALA A 172 30.91 -59.28 19.26
CA ALA A 172 30.45 -57.90 19.28
C ALA A 172 31.53 -56.96 18.75
N ALA A 173 31.09 -55.96 17.97
CA ALA A 173 31.96 -54.90 17.48
C ALA A 173 32.14 -53.80 18.55
N LEU A 174 32.82 -54.12 19.65
CA LEU A 174 32.94 -53.23 20.81
C LEU A 174 33.70 -51.94 20.54
N LYS A 175 34.59 -51.91 19.55
CA LYS A 175 35.23 -50.65 19.13
C LYS A 175 34.27 -49.64 18.50
N SER A 176 33.15 -50.09 17.93
CA SER A 176 32.16 -49.18 17.34
C SER A 176 31.42 -48.36 18.41
N LEU A 177 31.20 -48.95 19.60
CA LEU A 177 30.66 -48.27 20.79
C LEU A 177 31.60 -47.17 21.31
N LEU A 178 32.89 -47.30 21.00
CA LEU A 178 33.97 -46.47 21.49
C LEU A 178 34.51 -45.52 20.42
N LYS A 179 33.82 -45.37 19.29
CA LYS A 179 34.24 -44.48 18.21
C LYS A 179 34.13 -43.00 18.62
N ASP A 180 33.13 -42.68 19.43
CA ASP A 180 32.83 -41.31 19.82
C ASP A 180 33.75 -40.83 20.95
N GLU A 181 34.05 -39.53 20.94
CA GLU A 181 34.79 -38.82 21.98
C GLU A 181 33.81 -38.28 23.04
N ALA A 182 34.32 -37.89 24.22
CA ALA A 182 33.49 -37.41 25.34
C ALA A 182 32.47 -36.31 24.95
N LEU A 183 32.88 -35.33 24.12
CA LEU A 183 31.99 -34.23 23.68
C LEU A 183 30.83 -34.68 22.77
N ALA A 184 30.95 -35.82 22.09
CA ALA A 184 29.93 -36.30 21.16
C ALA A 184 28.66 -36.78 21.86
N TYR A 185 28.75 -37.15 23.14
CA TYR A 185 27.62 -37.59 23.97
C TYR A 185 26.74 -36.43 24.47
N ARG A 186 27.24 -35.20 24.39
CA ARG A 186 26.49 -34.01 24.80
C ARG A 186 25.23 -33.86 23.94
N ASP A 187 24.14 -33.38 24.56
CA ASP A 187 22.96 -33.03 23.78
C ASP A 187 23.31 -31.99 22.71
N GLN A 188 22.79 -32.19 21.51
CA GLN A 188 22.94 -31.23 20.41
C GLN A 188 21.96 -30.07 20.55
N LYS A 189 20.87 -30.20 21.31
CA LYS A 189 19.92 -29.11 21.57
C LYS A 189 20.63 -27.98 22.32
N MET A 190 20.55 -26.75 21.80
CA MET A 190 21.18 -25.60 22.46
C MET A 190 20.44 -25.20 23.73
N PHE A 191 19.10 -25.17 23.71
CA PHE A 191 18.29 -24.78 24.87
C PHE A 191 17.03 -25.62 24.97
N ASP A 192 16.58 -25.88 26.20
CA ASP A 192 15.30 -26.52 26.43
C ASP A 192 14.21 -25.47 26.69
N VAL A 193 13.70 -24.88 25.60
CA VAL A 193 12.68 -23.84 25.62
C VAL A 193 11.70 -24.03 24.47
N GLU A 194 10.41 -23.80 24.72
CA GLU A 194 9.40 -23.81 23.67
C GLU A 194 9.22 -22.40 23.09
N THR A 195 9.01 -22.31 21.77
CA THR A 195 8.81 -21.03 21.07
C THR A 195 7.71 -20.18 21.72
N GLY A 196 6.60 -20.79 22.12
CA GLY A 196 5.46 -20.09 22.71
C GLY A 196 5.76 -19.47 24.08
N GLN A 197 6.71 -20.04 24.82
CA GLN A 197 7.11 -19.59 26.16
C GLN A 197 8.03 -18.38 26.10
N ILE A 198 8.67 -18.10 24.96
CA ILE A 198 9.53 -16.92 24.81
C ILE A 198 8.66 -15.65 24.81
N VAL A 199 8.93 -14.77 25.76
CA VAL A 199 8.21 -13.51 25.98
C VAL A 199 9.07 -12.27 25.75
N ARG A 200 10.40 -12.44 25.75
CA ARG A 200 11.37 -11.37 25.49
C ARG A 200 12.56 -11.90 24.69
N LEU A 201 13.05 -11.09 23.75
CA LEU A 201 14.29 -11.29 23.04
C LEU A 201 15.12 -10.01 23.14
N GLU A 202 16.38 -10.16 23.53
CA GLU A 202 17.39 -9.12 23.45
C GLU A 202 18.53 -9.60 22.55
N ILE A 203 18.90 -8.79 21.57
CA ILE A 203 20.02 -9.06 20.66
C ILE A 203 21.02 -7.92 20.82
N ARG A 204 22.25 -8.28 21.17
CA ARG A 204 23.40 -7.39 21.30
C ARG A 204 24.34 -7.65 20.13
N GLU A 205 24.44 -6.67 19.23
CA GLU A 205 25.25 -6.73 18.02
C GLU A 205 26.46 -5.81 18.16
N PRO A 206 27.69 -6.33 18.12
CA PRO A 206 28.89 -5.50 18.03
C PRO A 206 28.88 -4.67 16.75
N ASN A 207 29.12 -3.36 16.87
CA ASN A 207 29.13 -2.44 15.74
C ASN A 207 30.56 -2.17 15.22
N PRO A 208 30.73 -1.74 13.96
CA PRO A 208 32.06 -1.51 13.36
C PRO A 208 32.91 -0.45 14.08
N ASP A 209 32.27 0.44 14.84
CA ASP A 209 32.90 1.54 15.57
C ASP A 209 33.38 1.12 16.98
N GLY A 210 33.20 -0.15 17.35
CA GLY A 210 33.66 -0.73 18.62
C GLY A 210 32.66 -0.64 19.78
N GLY A 211 31.43 -0.21 19.52
CA GLY A 211 30.29 -0.24 20.46
C GLY A 211 29.38 -1.46 20.26
N ILE A 212 28.27 -1.51 21.00
CA ILE A 212 27.27 -2.59 20.91
C ILE A 212 25.88 -2.00 20.70
N ASP A 213 25.24 -2.35 19.59
CA ASP A 213 23.86 -2.03 19.30
C ASP A 213 22.93 -3.03 19.99
N THR A 214 21.92 -2.54 20.72
CA THR A 214 21.00 -3.38 21.48
C THR A 214 19.58 -3.28 20.93
N TYR A 215 19.01 -4.44 20.60
CA TYR A 215 17.64 -4.58 20.10
C TYR A 215 16.84 -5.38 21.11
N VAL A 216 15.72 -4.82 21.55
CA VAL A 216 14.90 -5.44 22.59
C VAL A 216 13.47 -5.53 22.10
N MET A 217 12.93 -6.74 22.12
CA MET A 217 11.55 -7.05 21.76
C MET A 217 10.90 -7.79 22.93
N ALA A 218 9.73 -7.35 23.35
CA ALA A 218 8.98 -7.95 24.44
C ALA A 218 7.50 -8.08 24.08
N LYS A 219 6.84 -9.12 24.57
CA LYS A 219 5.39 -9.25 24.48
C LYS A 219 4.72 -8.29 25.47
N THR A 220 3.78 -7.51 25.00
CA THR A 220 2.84 -6.73 25.82
C THR A 220 1.44 -7.29 25.55
N GLY A 221 0.92 -8.10 26.48
CA GLY A 221 -0.26 -8.93 26.22
C GLY A 221 0.04 -9.97 25.13
N ALA A 222 -0.72 -9.95 24.03
CA ALA A 222 -0.53 -10.88 22.91
C ALA A 222 0.38 -10.34 21.78
N GLU A 223 0.76 -9.06 21.82
CA GLU A 223 1.51 -8.40 20.74
C GLU A 223 2.99 -8.26 21.08
N TRP A 224 3.86 -8.40 20.08
CA TRP A 224 5.27 -8.05 20.21
C TRP A 224 5.46 -6.53 20.07
N ARG A 225 6.27 -5.93 20.94
CA ARG A 225 6.71 -4.53 20.84
C ARG A 225 8.22 -4.44 20.92
N PHE A 226 8.80 -3.54 20.14
CA PHE A 226 10.16 -3.08 20.34
C PHE A 226 10.22 -2.15 21.55
N GLU A 227 11.18 -2.35 22.44
CA GLU A 227 11.56 -1.40 23.49
C GLU A 227 12.80 -0.60 23.06
N LYS A 228 13.74 -1.24 22.37
CA LYS A 228 14.96 -0.64 21.81
C LYS A 228 15.14 -1.02 20.35
N PRO A 229 15.68 -0.13 19.50
CA PRO A 229 16.23 1.19 19.83
C PRO A 229 15.16 2.26 20.10
N THR A 230 13.94 2.06 19.61
CA THR A 230 12.82 2.99 19.80
C THR A 230 11.52 2.18 19.92
N PRO A 231 10.57 2.59 20.77
CA PRO A 231 9.27 1.93 20.87
C PRO A 231 8.55 1.80 19.52
N ALA A 232 7.98 0.63 19.24
CA ALA A 232 6.96 0.40 18.21
C ALA A 232 6.36 -0.99 18.27
N LYS A 233 5.31 -1.20 17.47
CA LYS A 233 4.80 -2.53 17.16
C LYS A 233 5.84 -3.39 16.43
N GLY A 234 5.99 -4.62 16.91
CA GLY A 234 6.77 -5.68 16.26
C GLY A 234 5.88 -6.53 15.36
N LEU A 235 6.45 -6.99 14.24
CA LEU A 235 5.81 -7.90 13.31
C LEU A 235 5.92 -9.33 13.85
N ALA A 236 4.82 -9.82 14.42
CA ALA A 236 4.77 -11.07 15.17
C ALA A 236 5.32 -12.27 14.39
N ASP A 237 4.99 -12.42 13.11
CA ASP A 237 5.46 -13.54 12.28
C ASP A 237 6.99 -13.58 12.17
N GLN A 238 7.61 -12.41 12.03
CA GLN A 238 9.05 -12.30 11.85
C GLN A 238 9.79 -12.50 13.17
N ILE A 239 9.27 -11.94 14.27
CA ILE A 239 9.86 -12.14 15.60
C ILE A 239 9.69 -13.61 16.04
N ASN A 240 8.53 -14.21 15.81
CA ASN A 240 8.30 -15.63 16.11
C ASN A 240 9.21 -16.55 15.28
N LYS A 241 9.61 -16.17 14.06
CA LYS A 241 10.63 -16.89 13.29
C LYS A 241 11.99 -16.88 13.99
N VAL A 242 12.40 -15.75 14.58
CA VAL A 242 13.60 -15.66 15.40
C VAL A 242 13.46 -16.54 16.66
N CYS A 243 12.34 -16.45 17.38
CA CYS A 243 12.05 -17.28 18.57
C CYS A 243 12.11 -18.79 18.26
N SER A 244 11.48 -19.22 17.17
CA SER A 244 11.46 -20.64 16.76
C SER A 244 12.83 -21.13 16.29
N THR A 245 13.61 -20.27 15.63
CA THR A 245 15.00 -20.58 15.28
C THR A 245 15.86 -20.75 16.54
N PHE A 246 15.67 -19.89 17.55
CA PHE A 246 16.34 -20.00 18.84
C PHE A 246 16.00 -21.31 19.57
N ALA A 247 14.70 -21.60 19.72
CA ALA A 247 14.20 -22.79 20.41
C ALA A 247 14.60 -24.11 19.71
N ALA A 248 14.70 -24.10 18.37
CA ALA A 248 15.07 -25.26 17.58
C ALA A 248 16.58 -25.37 17.29
N LEU A 249 17.40 -24.43 17.79
CA LEU A 249 18.82 -24.38 17.45
C LEU A 249 19.54 -25.62 17.98
N ARG A 250 20.33 -26.26 17.11
CA ARG A 250 21.14 -27.44 17.43
C ARG A 250 22.59 -27.23 17.04
N ALA A 251 23.51 -27.63 17.91
CA ALA A 251 24.91 -27.81 17.58
C ALA A 251 25.04 -28.94 16.55
N GLN A 252 25.69 -28.66 15.42
CA GLN A 252 26.05 -29.68 14.43
C GLN A 252 27.20 -30.55 14.93
N LYS A 253 28.13 -29.95 15.68
CA LYS A 253 29.27 -30.62 16.31
C LYS A 253 29.73 -29.80 17.51
N TRP A 254 30.01 -30.47 18.62
CA TRP A 254 30.78 -29.91 19.74
C TRP A 254 32.27 -30.08 19.43
N VAL A 255 33.02 -28.98 19.38
CA VAL A 255 34.38 -28.96 18.82
C VAL A 255 35.46 -28.74 19.86
N ALA A 256 35.11 -28.13 21.00
CA ALA A 256 36.03 -27.95 22.12
C ALA A 256 35.26 -27.81 23.45
N GLY A 257 35.83 -28.32 24.53
CA GLY A 257 35.33 -28.15 25.89
C GLY A 257 36.44 -27.65 26.81
N ASN A 258 36.07 -27.11 27.97
CA ASN A 258 36.98 -26.47 28.93
C ASN A 258 37.90 -25.40 28.28
N VAL A 259 37.36 -24.64 27.33
CA VAL A 259 38.11 -23.63 26.56
C VAL A 259 38.57 -22.50 27.48
N SER A 260 39.88 -22.27 27.55
CA SER A 260 40.47 -21.20 28.36
C SER A 260 40.48 -19.83 27.69
N ASP A 261 40.45 -19.80 26.35
CA ASP A 261 40.54 -18.61 25.51
C ASP A 261 39.47 -18.67 24.41
N MET A 262 38.31 -18.05 24.68
CA MET A 262 37.17 -18.02 23.77
C MET A 262 37.39 -17.15 22.53
N ALA A 263 38.31 -16.19 22.59
CA ALA A 263 38.59 -15.26 21.49
C ALA A 263 39.11 -16.00 20.24
N ARG A 264 39.76 -17.16 20.41
CA ARG A 264 40.19 -18.04 19.30
C ARG A 264 39.04 -18.51 18.42
N TYR A 265 37.83 -18.52 18.97
CA TYR A 265 36.61 -18.91 18.28
C TYR A 265 35.74 -17.69 17.91
N GLY A 266 36.19 -16.46 18.20
CA GLY A 266 35.39 -15.23 18.07
C GLY A 266 34.19 -15.20 19.01
N LEU A 267 34.29 -15.87 20.16
CA LEU A 267 33.26 -15.93 21.21
C LEU A 267 33.65 -15.09 22.43
N ASP A 268 34.35 -13.98 22.20
CA ASP A 268 34.68 -12.96 23.20
C ASP A 268 33.61 -11.85 23.21
N ASP A 269 33.95 -10.65 23.70
CA ASP A 269 33.04 -9.50 23.75
C ASP A 269 32.58 -9.02 22.36
N ASN A 270 33.20 -9.51 21.27
CA ASN A 270 32.80 -9.24 19.89
C ASN A 270 31.83 -10.30 19.32
N ALA A 271 31.29 -11.19 20.14
CA ALA A 271 30.27 -12.13 19.74
C ALA A 271 28.87 -11.46 19.70
N ARG A 272 28.06 -11.83 18.70
CA ARG A 272 26.62 -11.53 18.76
C ARG A 272 26.02 -12.30 19.92
N THR A 273 25.34 -11.59 20.81
CA THR A 273 24.69 -12.21 21.98
C THR A 273 23.17 -12.14 21.84
N ILE A 274 22.51 -13.28 21.96
CA ILE A 274 21.06 -13.42 21.95
C ILE A 274 20.62 -13.89 23.33
N ILE A 275 19.75 -13.11 23.96
CA ILE A 275 19.16 -13.40 25.27
C ILE A 275 17.66 -13.60 25.06
N ALA A 276 17.18 -14.81 25.31
CA ALA A 276 15.77 -15.14 25.27
C ALA A 276 15.25 -15.34 26.70
N THR A 277 14.22 -14.59 27.07
CA THR A 277 13.51 -14.79 28.34
C THR A 277 12.23 -15.57 28.06
N SER A 278 12.06 -16.70 28.76
CA SER A 278 10.83 -17.46 28.74
C SER A 278 10.01 -17.26 30.01
N ALA A 279 8.69 -17.32 29.87
CA ALA A 279 7.76 -17.42 30.98
C ALA A 279 6.92 -18.69 30.81
N LYS A 280 6.95 -19.56 31.81
CA LYS A 280 6.21 -20.83 31.83
C LYS A 280 5.38 -20.90 33.10
N LEU A 281 4.07 -21.15 32.96
CA LEU A 281 3.21 -21.45 34.11
C LEU A 281 3.46 -22.89 34.52
N GLU A 282 4.03 -23.09 35.70
CA GLU A 282 4.16 -24.41 36.30
C GLU A 282 3.01 -24.66 37.27
N VAL A 283 2.27 -25.74 36.99
CA VAL A 283 1.30 -26.29 37.93
C VAL A 283 2.06 -27.30 38.79
N PRO A 284 2.10 -27.15 40.12
CA PRO A 284 2.82 -28.07 41.00
C PRO A 284 2.37 -29.51 40.79
N LYS A 285 3.33 -30.42 40.62
CA LYS A 285 3.08 -31.84 40.38
C LYS A 285 3.07 -32.59 41.71
N THR A 286 2.05 -32.43 42.57
CA THR A 286 1.61 -33.44 43.59
C THR A 286 0.57 -32.87 44.58
N ASP A 287 -0.28 -33.76 45.11
CA ASP A 287 -1.17 -33.53 46.27
C ASP A 287 -0.41 -33.25 47.59
N SER A 288 0.92 -33.37 47.62
CA SER A 288 1.75 -33.12 48.81
C SER A 288 2.06 -31.65 49.08
N ASP A 289 1.79 -30.76 48.11
CA ASP A 289 1.92 -29.30 48.26
C ASP A 289 0.60 -28.61 48.63
N ALA A 290 -0.49 -29.38 48.81
CA ALA A 290 -1.73 -28.86 49.34
C ALA A 290 -1.48 -28.36 50.78
N ASP A 291 -1.96 -27.16 51.08
CA ASP A 291 -2.05 -26.72 52.47
C ASP A 291 -2.86 -27.73 53.29
N SER A 292 -2.77 -27.67 54.63
CA SER A 292 -3.50 -28.59 55.52
C SER A 292 -5.04 -28.58 55.35
N ASN A 293 -5.57 -27.75 54.44
CA ASN A 293 -6.98 -27.62 54.09
C ASN A 293 -7.33 -28.16 52.69
N GLY A 294 -6.40 -28.72 51.91
CA GLY A 294 -6.69 -29.37 50.64
C GLY A 294 -6.93 -28.42 49.47
N THR A 295 -6.40 -27.18 49.53
CA THR A 295 -6.49 -26.24 48.39
C THR A 295 -5.37 -26.55 47.39
N PRO A 296 -5.68 -26.77 46.09
CA PRO A 296 -4.63 -26.95 45.08
C PRO A 296 -3.74 -25.72 45.02
N PRO A 297 -2.40 -25.87 44.97
CA PRO A 297 -1.51 -24.72 44.92
C PRO A 297 -1.70 -23.92 43.63
N GLU A 298 -1.71 -22.59 43.75
CA GLU A 298 -1.86 -21.70 42.60
C GLU A 298 -0.69 -21.88 41.60
N PRO A 299 -0.96 -21.86 40.28
CA PRO A 299 0.09 -21.91 39.27
C PRO A 299 1.11 -20.79 39.47
N LYS A 300 2.40 -21.13 39.45
CA LYS A 300 3.49 -20.15 39.56
C LYS A 300 4.11 -19.91 38.20
N GLU A 301 4.32 -18.65 37.85
CA GLU A 301 5.05 -18.27 36.66
C GLU A 301 6.56 -18.38 36.92
N VAL A 302 7.22 -19.27 36.20
CA VAL A 302 8.67 -19.47 36.25
C VAL A 302 9.29 -18.72 35.06
N ILE A 303 10.17 -17.79 35.37
CA ILE A 303 10.93 -17.01 34.39
C ILE A 303 12.33 -17.60 34.27
N SER A 304 12.79 -17.82 33.04
CA SER A 304 14.14 -18.34 32.76
C SER A 304 14.79 -17.55 31.63
N GLU A 305 16.10 -17.34 31.73
CA GLU A 305 16.90 -16.66 30.71
C GLU A 305 17.86 -17.63 30.04
N PHE A 306 17.90 -17.57 28.72
CA PHE A 306 18.78 -18.38 27.88
C PHE A 306 19.69 -17.46 27.07
N VAL A 307 20.99 -17.66 27.19
CA VAL A 307 22.00 -16.82 26.54
C VAL A 307 22.74 -17.65 25.49
N LEU A 308 22.77 -17.14 24.25
CA LEU A 308 23.49 -17.71 23.12
C LEU A 308 24.54 -16.70 22.64
N HIS A 309 25.78 -17.14 22.51
CA HIS A 309 26.83 -16.37 21.84
C HIS A 309 27.10 -16.98 20.47
N LEU A 310 27.17 -16.13 19.44
CA LEU A 310 27.47 -16.49 18.07
C LEU A 310 28.68 -15.71 17.58
N SER A 311 29.64 -16.44 17.01
CA SER A 311 30.84 -15.86 16.45
C SER A 311 30.59 -15.17 15.12
N SER A 312 31.32 -14.09 14.86
CA SER A 312 31.42 -13.44 13.54
C SER A 312 32.34 -14.19 12.58
N VAL A 313 33.13 -15.16 13.05
CA VAL A 313 34.06 -15.96 12.24
C VAL A 313 33.60 -17.40 12.07
N SER A 314 33.85 -17.95 10.88
CA SER A 314 33.59 -19.35 10.55
C SER A 314 34.80 -20.23 10.87
N PRO A 315 34.59 -21.54 11.14
CA PRO A 315 35.70 -22.50 11.19
C PRO A 315 36.51 -22.47 9.88
N ILE A 316 37.83 -22.66 9.99
CA ILE A 316 38.73 -22.63 8.83
C ILE A 316 38.31 -23.70 7.82
N GLY A 317 37.98 -23.27 6.59
CA GLY A 317 37.54 -24.15 5.51
C GLY A 317 36.06 -24.57 5.56
N GLU A 318 35.27 -24.07 6.51
CA GLU A 318 33.83 -24.36 6.64
C GLU A 318 32.98 -23.08 6.76
N ASP A 319 32.83 -22.35 5.65
CA ASP A 319 32.09 -21.08 5.53
C ASP A 319 30.58 -21.18 5.75
N THR A 320 30.03 -22.40 5.82
CA THR A 320 28.62 -22.69 6.09
C THR A 320 28.30 -22.82 7.58
N LYS A 321 29.29 -22.66 8.46
CA LYS A 321 29.13 -22.78 9.91
C LYS A 321 29.69 -21.58 10.65
N VAL A 322 29.21 -21.39 11.87
CA VAL A 322 29.79 -20.43 12.84
C VAL A 322 29.96 -21.12 14.19
N TYR A 323 30.91 -20.64 14.99
CA TYR A 323 31.06 -21.08 16.36
C TYR A 323 29.95 -20.50 17.25
N ALA A 324 29.55 -21.28 18.26
CA ALA A 324 28.53 -20.90 19.23
C ALA A 324 28.84 -21.46 20.63
N SER A 325 28.41 -20.73 21.66
CA SER A 325 28.42 -21.18 23.06
C SER A 325 27.13 -20.76 23.79
N ARG A 326 26.88 -21.40 24.94
CA ARG A 326 25.71 -21.16 25.79
C ARG A 326 26.14 -20.44 27.06
N GLY A 327 25.57 -19.27 27.34
CA GLY A 327 25.88 -18.45 28.52
C GLY A 327 27.38 -18.44 28.82
N ASP A 328 27.72 -18.67 30.10
CA ASP A 328 29.11 -18.67 30.57
C ASP A 328 29.81 -20.04 30.40
N GLU A 329 29.20 -20.99 29.68
CA GLU A 329 29.77 -22.33 29.51
C GLU A 329 31.07 -22.28 28.68
N LYS A 330 32.09 -23.00 29.15
CA LYS A 330 33.39 -23.09 28.46
C LYS A 330 33.43 -24.15 27.35
N ILE A 331 32.32 -24.29 26.62
CA ILE A 331 32.13 -25.34 25.61
C ILE A 331 31.70 -24.69 24.30
N VAL A 332 32.41 -25.03 23.22
CA VAL A 332 32.21 -24.45 21.89
C VAL A 332 31.66 -25.52 20.96
N GLY A 333 30.55 -25.19 20.31
CA GLY A 333 29.96 -25.95 19.22
C GLY A 333 29.97 -25.17 17.92
N THR A 334 29.59 -25.84 16.83
CA THR A 334 29.31 -25.19 15.54
C THR A 334 27.82 -25.28 15.24
N VAL A 335 27.23 -24.19 14.75
CA VAL A 335 25.86 -24.14 14.23
C VAL A 335 25.86 -23.76 12.76
N ALA A 336 24.77 -24.07 12.05
CA ALA A 336 24.63 -23.70 10.65
C ALA A 336 24.55 -22.17 10.50
N LYS A 337 25.36 -21.60 9.60
CA LYS A 337 25.46 -20.15 9.41
C LYS A 337 24.13 -19.52 9.00
N ASN A 338 23.36 -20.16 8.13
CA ASN A 338 22.04 -19.67 7.72
C ASN A 338 21.04 -19.52 8.89
N LEU A 339 21.16 -20.36 9.93
CA LEU A 339 20.36 -20.21 11.16
C LEU A 339 20.92 -19.07 12.02
N ALA A 340 22.24 -18.96 12.14
CA ALA A 340 22.90 -17.87 12.85
C ALA A 340 22.57 -16.48 12.25
N ASP A 341 22.51 -16.39 10.93
CA ASP A 341 22.15 -15.17 10.19
C ASP A 341 20.71 -14.72 10.45
N THR A 342 19.82 -15.61 10.90
CA THR A 342 18.44 -15.24 11.29
C THR A 342 18.41 -14.35 12.54
N PHE A 343 19.47 -14.36 13.35
CA PHE A 343 19.60 -13.48 14.51
C PHE A 343 20.23 -12.11 14.18
N ALA A 344 20.63 -11.87 12.93
CA ALA A 344 21.16 -10.58 12.53
C ALA A 344 20.03 -9.52 12.58
N PRO A 345 20.23 -8.38 13.28
CA PRO A 345 19.20 -7.36 13.41
C PRO A 345 18.68 -6.85 12.06
N ASN A 346 17.36 -6.93 11.85
CA ASN A 346 16.71 -6.42 10.64
C ASN A 346 15.43 -5.65 11.00
N LEU A 347 15.59 -4.37 11.35
CA LEU A 347 14.47 -3.52 11.76
C LEU A 347 13.39 -3.39 10.68
N LYS A 348 13.77 -3.41 9.39
CA LYS A 348 12.82 -3.30 8.27
C LYS A 348 11.86 -4.49 8.18
N GLU A 349 12.34 -5.68 8.58
CA GLU A 349 11.54 -6.91 8.56
C GLU A 349 10.86 -7.18 9.89
N TRP A 350 11.44 -6.78 11.02
CA TRP A 350 10.89 -7.13 12.33
C TRP A 350 9.95 -6.07 12.91
N ARG A 351 10.08 -4.81 12.50
CA ARG A 351 9.30 -3.68 13.03
C ARG A 351 8.23 -3.24 12.02
N ASP A 352 7.10 -2.76 12.52
CA ASP A 352 6.16 -2.03 11.67
C ASP A 352 6.87 -0.78 11.09
N ASN A 353 6.76 -0.61 9.78
CA ASN A 353 7.42 0.50 9.07
C ASN A 353 6.61 1.80 9.15
N GLY A 354 5.36 1.75 9.61
CA GLY A 354 4.61 2.93 10.04
C GLY A 354 5.12 3.40 11.41
N PHE A 355 5.33 4.71 11.54
CA PHE A 355 5.80 5.32 12.79
C PHE A 355 4.92 6.49 13.26
N ILE A 356 3.80 6.72 12.57
CA ILE A 356 2.75 7.65 12.99
C ILE A 356 1.57 6.82 13.54
N GLU A 357 1.57 6.57 14.84
CA GLU A 357 0.54 5.74 15.49
C GLU A 357 -0.79 6.49 15.67
N ARG A 358 -0.74 7.81 15.93
CA ARG A 358 -1.91 8.68 16.15
C ARG A 358 -2.82 8.75 14.91
N ASP A 359 -4.13 8.90 15.12
CA ASP A 359 -5.07 9.22 14.06
C ASP A 359 -5.02 10.72 13.74
N THR A 360 -4.36 11.06 12.64
CA THR A 360 -4.14 12.44 12.19
C THR A 360 -5.44 13.16 11.84
N THR A 361 -6.52 12.43 11.52
CA THR A 361 -7.81 13.03 11.12
C THR A 361 -8.54 13.70 12.29
N THR A 362 -8.08 13.45 13.51
CA THR A 362 -8.58 14.07 14.75
C THR A 362 -7.91 15.41 15.07
N ALA A 363 -6.92 15.83 14.28
CA ALA A 363 -6.24 17.10 14.49
C ALA A 363 -7.20 18.30 14.49
N ARG A 364 -6.90 19.30 15.32
CA ARG A 364 -7.60 20.59 15.44
C ARG A 364 -6.88 21.72 14.71
N SER A 365 -5.56 21.64 14.61
CA SER A 365 -4.77 22.60 13.84
C SER A 365 -3.66 21.92 13.07
N ILE A 366 -3.28 22.53 11.95
CA ILE A 366 -2.15 22.14 11.12
C ILE A 366 -1.31 23.38 10.89
N THR A 367 -0.05 23.36 11.29
CA THR A 367 0.94 24.38 10.90
C THR A 367 1.84 23.77 9.83
N LEU A 368 1.83 24.33 8.62
CA LEU A 368 2.68 23.91 7.51
C LEU A 368 3.69 25.01 7.22
N THR A 369 4.98 24.70 7.32
CA THR A 369 6.07 25.59 6.89
C THR A 369 6.78 24.99 5.69
N HIS A 370 6.77 25.69 4.56
CA HIS A 370 7.37 25.23 3.32
C HIS A 370 7.75 26.42 2.43
N GLY A 371 8.95 26.41 1.84
CA GLY A 371 9.41 27.49 0.96
C GLY A 371 9.55 28.85 1.64
N GLY A 372 9.75 28.88 2.96
CA GLY A 372 9.82 30.11 3.76
C GLY A 372 8.46 30.69 4.17
N VAL A 373 7.34 30.08 3.75
CA VAL A 373 5.98 30.47 4.14
C VAL A 373 5.48 29.53 5.24
N THR A 374 4.84 30.09 6.26
CA THR A 374 4.17 29.33 7.33
C THR A 374 2.68 29.60 7.30
N THR A 375 1.89 28.55 7.08
CA THR A 375 0.44 28.60 7.00
C THR A 375 -0.16 27.84 8.18
N LEU A 376 -1.09 28.47 8.90
CA LEU A 376 -1.85 27.85 9.99
C LEU A 376 -3.28 27.57 9.53
N PHE A 377 -3.70 26.31 9.66
CA PHE A 377 -5.07 25.87 9.45
C PHE A 377 -5.71 25.52 10.80
N GLU A 378 -6.93 25.98 11.01
CA GLU A 378 -7.74 25.67 12.19
C GLU A 378 -9.04 24.99 11.80
N ARG A 379 -9.44 23.98 12.58
CA ARG A 379 -10.67 23.23 12.38
C ARG A 379 -11.83 23.89 13.13
N SER A 380 -12.85 24.29 12.39
CA SER A 380 -14.11 24.83 12.93
C SER A 380 -15.27 23.90 12.54
N GLY A 381 -15.69 23.04 13.47
CA GLY A 381 -16.68 21.99 13.19
C GLY A 381 -16.14 20.94 12.21
N THR A 382 -16.75 20.83 11.03
CA THR A 382 -16.30 19.94 9.95
C THR A 382 -15.33 20.59 8.98
N ASP A 383 -15.22 21.91 9.02
CA ASP A 383 -14.48 22.70 8.04
C ASP A 383 -13.10 23.08 8.55
N TRP A 384 -12.21 23.32 7.62
CA TRP A 384 -10.87 23.84 7.88
C TRP A 384 -10.79 25.27 7.34
N ARG A 385 -10.09 26.14 8.07
CA ARG A 385 -9.91 27.54 7.70
C ARG A 385 -8.46 27.96 7.83
N PHE A 386 -8.05 28.90 6.99
CA PHE A 386 -6.82 29.64 7.18
C PHE A 386 -6.99 30.53 8.43
N ALA A 387 -6.13 30.39 9.43
CA ALA A 387 -6.29 31.10 10.70
C ALA A 387 -6.23 32.63 10.55
N GLU A 388 -5.38 33.12 9.65
CA GLU A 388 -5.22 34.58 9.44
C GLU A 388 -6.42 35.20 8.72
N SER A 389 -6.85 34.63 7.59
CA SER A 389 -7.92 35.20 6.76
C SER A 389 -9.32 34.69 7.10
N GLN A 390 -9.43 33.63 7.89
CA GLN A 390 -10.67 32.88 8.15
C GLN A 390 -11.35 32.29 6.89
N ALA A 391 -10.66 32.33 5.75
CA ALA A 391 -11.11 31.72 4.50
C ALA A 391 -11.19 30.19 4.63
N LEU A 392 -12.14 29.57 3.92
CA LEU A 392 -12.25 28.11 3.88
C LEU A 392 -11.04 27.50 3.17
N ALA A 393 -10.51 26.43 3.75
CA ALA A 393 -9.54 25.56 3.11
C ALA A 393 -10.25 24.40 2.40
N ASP A 394 -9.70 23.94 1.29
CA ASP A 394 -10.23 22.79 0.56
C ASP A 394 -10.16 21.53 1.44
N ARG A 395 -11.34 21.00 1.77
CA ARG A 395 -11.50 19.85 2.66
C ARG A 395 -10.81 18.60 2.13
N VAL A 396 -10.83 18.39 0.82
CA VAL A 396 -10.22 17.21 0.17
C VAL A 396 -8.70 17.31 0.28
N GLU A 397 -8.15 18.51 0.07
CA GLU A 397 -6.71 18.72 0.11
C GLU A 397 -6.14 18.66 1.54
N ILE A 398 -6.87 19.18 2.53
CA ILE A 398 -6.53 19.01 3.95
C ILE A 398 -6.58 17.53 4.36
N HIS A 399 -7.65 16.82 4.00
CA HIS A 399 -7.77 15.40 4.29
C HIS A 399 -6.64 14.59 3.64
N SER A 400 -6.28 14.92 2.39
CA SER A 400 -5.18 14.28 1.66
C SER A 400 -3.83 14.47 2.36
N LEU A 401 -3.56 15.66 2.91
CA LEU A 401 -2.35 15.90 3.72
C LEU A 401 -2.35 15.06 5.01
N LEU A 402 -3.45 15.06 5.77
CA LEU A 402 -3.54 14.28 7.02
C LEU A 402 -3.36 12.78 6.77
N THR A 403 -3.94 12.25 5.70
CA THR A 403 -3.78 10.86 5.27
C THR A 403 -2.34 10.58 4.83
N ALA A 404 -1.72 11.48 4.05
CA ALA A 404 -0.32 11.32 3.63
C ALA A 404 0.65 11.28 4.83
N ILE A 405 0.36 12.04 5.90
CA ILE A 405 1.10 11.98 7.17
C ILE A 405 0.90 10.62 7.84
N LYS A 406 -0.36 10.16 7.95
CA LYS A 406 -0.71 8.89 8.61
C LYS A 406 -0.06 7.69 7.93
N ASP A 407 -0.07 7.68 6.60
CA ASP A 407 0.39 6.56 5.78
C ASP A 407 1.91 6.58 5.53
N LEU A 408 2.63 7.51 6.16
CA LEU A 408 4.06 7.63 5.97
C LEU A 408 4.79 6.38 6.48
N LYS A 409 5.61 5.80 5.61
CA LYS A 409 6.37 4.57 5.89
C LYS A 409 7.86 4.82 5.86
N ALA A 410 8.54 4.43 6.93
CA ALA A 410 9.98 4.40 6.99
C ALA A 410 10.53 3.32 6.04
N VAL A 411 11.50 3.68 5.22
CA VAL A 411 12.36 2.76 4.49
C VAL A 411 13.46 2.24 5.41
N ASN A 412 13.95 3.10 6.30
CA ASN A 412 14.91 2.76 7.34
C ASN A 412 14.73 3.67 8.56
N PHE A 413 14.97 3.16 9.76
CA PHE A 413 15.03 3.93 11.00
C PHE A 413 16.48 4.22 11.37
N ILE A 414 16.75 5.39 11.95
CA ILE A 414 18.08 5.74 12.45
C ILE A 414 18.09 5.53 13.96
N ALA A 415 18.92 4.60 14.44
CA ALA A 415 19.08 4.29 15.86
C ALA A 415 20.18 5.17 16.46
N GLY A 416 19.91 5.82 17.61
CA GLY A 416 20.91 6.60 18.35
C GLY A 416 20.30 7.77 19.11
N ALA A 417 20.69 7.96 20.38
CA ALA A 417 20.15 8.98 21.29
C ALA A 417 20.79 10.37 21.14
N SER A 418 21.77 10.53 20.26
CA SER A 418 22.41 11.81 19.96
C SER A 418 22.96 11.76 18.56
N VAL A 419 22.24 12.37 17.64
CA VAL A 419 22.70 12.54 16.27
C VAL A 419 22.64 14.02 15.96
N ASP A 420 23.68 14.54 15.33
CA ASP A 420 23.77 15.96 15.00
C ASP A 420 22.69 16.31 13.97
N ASP A 421 21.79 17.24 14.32
CA ASP A 421 20.73 17.74 13.41
C ASP A 421 21.29 18.26 12.08
N ALA A 422 22.57 18.67 12.05
CA ALA A 422 23.28 19.04 10.83
C ALA A 422 23.44 17.85 9.85
N GLU A 423 23.64 16.63 10.35
CA GLU A 423 23.85 15.42 9.54
C GLU A 423 22.63 15.09 8.66
N PHE A 424 21.44 15.45 9.14
CA PHE A 424 20.17 15.17 8.49
C PHE A 424 19.53 16.38 7.83
N GLY A 425 20.13 17.57 7.98
CA GLY A 425 19.59 18.81 7.48
C GLY A 425 18.34 19.27 8.24
N PHE A 426 18.26 19.00 9.54
CA PHE A 426 17.19 19.50 10.40
C PHE A 426 17.44 20.93 10.92
N ASN A 427 18.70 21.40 10.89
CA ASN A 427 19.04 22.79 11.22
C ASN A 427 18.49 23.81 10.21
N ASP A 428 18.35 23.38 8.95
CA ASP A 428 17.72 24.13 7.87
C ASP A 428 16.75 23.18 7.16
N PRO A 429 15.56 22.93 7.74
CA PRO A 429 14.67 21.90 7.25
C PRO A 429 14.03 22.32 5.92
N LYS A 430 13.81 21.34 5.03
CA LYS A 430 13.06 21.55 3.78
C LYS A 430 11.62 22.01 4.05
N GLY A 431 11.06 21.58 5.17
CA GLY A 431 9.76 22.01 5.65
C GLY A 431 9.40 21.36 6.99
N VAL A 432 8.36 21.88 7.61
CA VAL A 432 7.85 21.39 8.91
C VAL A 432 6.33 21.28 8.84
N VAL A 433 5.77 20.17 9.32
CA VAL A 433 4.33 20.00 9.51
C VAL A 433 4.06 19.69 10.97
N ALA A 434 3.31 20.54 11.65
CA ALA A 434 2.90 20.33 13.03
C ALA A 434 1.39 20.16 13.12
N LEU A 435 0.94 19.09 13.79
CA LEU A 435 -0.46 18.82 14.10
C LEU A 435 -0.69 19.01 15.59
N LYS A 436 -1.72 19.79 15.95
CA LYS A 436 -2.20 19.84 17.33
C LYS A 436 -3.53 19.11 17.52
N PHE A 437 -3.67 18.43 18.65
CA PHE A 437 -4.87 17.70 19.05
C PHE A 437 -5.53 18.36 20.27
N ASP A 438 -6.66 17.80 20.73
CA ASP A 438 -7.37 18.30 21.93
C ASP A 438 -6.56 18.06 23.22
N ASP A 439 -5.69 17.05 23.23
CA ASP A 439 -4.64 16.87 24.25
C ASP A 439 -3.30 17.37 23.70
N ASP A 440 -2.50 18.03 24.55
CA ASP A 440 -1.19 18.55 24.16
C ASP A 440 -0.07 17.49 24.24
N GLU A 441 -0.30 16.37 24.95
CA GLU A 441 0.69 15.31 25.17
C GLU A 441 1.00 14.53 23.88
N ASP A 442 0.06 14.47 22.94
CA ASP A 442 0.17 13.71 21.68
C ASP A 442 0.35 14.58 20.42
N ASN A 443 0.77 15.85 20.58
CA ASN A 443 1.07 16.72 19.44
C ASN A 443 2.17 16.10 18.55
N LEU A 444 1.99 16.19 17.23
CA LEU A 444 2.90 15.60 16.25
C LEU A 444 3.63 16.69 15.49
N THR A 445 4.97 16.68 15.53
CA THR A 445 5.82 17.53 14.71
C THR A 445 6.64 16.69 13.75
N LEU A 446 6.44 16.89 12.45
CA LEU A 446 7.26 16.34 11.38
C LEU A 446 8.24 17.39 10.89
N THR A 447 9.54 17.18 11.13
CA THR A 447 10.62 17.98 10.56
C THR A 447 11.21 17.24 9.37
N ILE A 448 11.14 17.83 8.17
CA ILE A 448 11.67 17.23 6.94
C ILE A 448 13.06 17.81 6.68
N GLY A 449 14.08 16.96 6.66
CA GLY A 449 15.47 17.37 6.45
C GLY A 449 15.72 17.92 5.04
N SER A 450 16.63 18.90 4.91
CA SER A 450 17.10 19.41 3.62
C SER A 450 18.09 18.48 2.91
N LEU A 451 18.70 17.54 3.64
CA LEU A 451 19.62 16.56 3.09
C LEU A 451 18.90 15.27 2.68
N THR A 452 19.46 14.60 1.67
CA THR A 452 19.00 13.30 1.18
C THR A 452 20.08 12.24 1.39
N ASP A 453 19.73 10.97 1.27
CA ASP A 453 20.74 9.90 1.27
C ASP A 453 21.76 10.11 0.15
N SER A 454 23.05 9.97 0.47
CA SER A 454 24.11 10.11 -0.54
C SER A 454 24.13 8.89 -1.50
N ALA A 455 24.55 9.18 -2.74
CA ALA A 455 24.52 8.39 -3.97
C ALA A 455 23.19 8.36 -4.77
N SER A 456 22.01 8.22 -4.15
CA SER A 456 20.76 8.03 -4.91
C SER A 456 19.75 9.18 -4.86
N LYS A 457 19.78 10.02 -3.80
CA LYS A 457 18.81 11.10 -3.54
C LYS A 457 17.33 10.65 -3.59
N ARG A 458 17.06 9.37 -3.31
CA ARG A 458 15.70 8.80 -3.35
C ARG A 458 15.03 8.79 -1.99
N LEU A 459 15.83 8.94 -0.93
CA LEU A 459 15.36 8.93 0.44
C LEU A 459 15.63 10.28 1.09
N THR A 460 14.67 10.74 1.89
CA THR A 460 14.75 11.97 2.66
C THR A 460 14.65 11.64 4.14
N TYR A 461 15.47 12.33 4.94
CA TYR A 461 15.40 12.22 6.40
C TYR A 461 14.16 12.97 6.91
N ILE A 462 13.42 12.34 7.82
CA ILE A 462 12.30 12.95 8.53
C ILE A 462 12.42 12.63 10.01
N ARG A 463 12.10 13.61 10.84
CA ARG A 463 11.97 13.46 12.29
C ARG A 463 10.51 13.65 12.68
N ALA A 464 9.91 12.62 13.28
CA ALA A 464 8.60 12.69 13.92
C ALA A 464 8.78 12.69 15.44
N ASN A 465 8.63 13.86 16.06
CA ASN A 465 8.98 14.09 17.46
C ASN A 465 10.44 13.61 17.72
N ASP A 466 10.64 12.51 18.45
CA ASP A 466 11.96 11.97 18.77
C ASP A 466 12.44 10.86 17.80
N THR A 467 11.59 10.41 16.87
CA THR A 467 11.91 9.30 15.95
C THR A 467 12.47 9.82 14.64
N ILE A 468 13.68 9.38 14.27
CA ILE A 468 14.32 9.73 12.98
C ILE A 468 14.23 8.53 12.02
N ALA A 469 13.75 8.81 10.80
CA ALA A 469 13.60 7.82 9.74
C ALA A 469 14.01 8.37 8.37
N LYS A 470 14.29 7.45 7.45
CA LYS A 470 14.40 7.70 6.01
C LYS A 470 13.09 7.31 5.34
N VAL A 471 12.48 8.20 4.57
CA VAL A 471 11.25 7.95 3.79
C VAL A 471 11.49 8.23 2.32
N ASN A 472 10.62 7.74 1.42
CA ASN A 472 10.77 8.04 0.00
C ASN A 472 10.57 9.54 -0.26
N THR A 473 11.45 10.14 -1.07
CA THR A 473 11.34 11.57 -1.43
C THR A 473 10.03 11.89 -2.14
N THR A 474 9.40 10.93 -2.82
CA THR A 474 8.07 11.10 -3.44
C THR A 474 6.95 11.30 -2.43
N ASP A 475 7.07 10.74 -1.23
CA ASP A 475 6.08 10.95 -0.17
C ASP A 475 6.22 12.35 0.43
N ILE A 476 7.44 12.90 0.49
CA ILE A 476 7.69 14.29 0.92
C ILE A 476 6.99 15.31 0.03
N VAL A 477 6.88 15.07 -1.28
CA VAL A 477 6.18 15.98 -2.21
C VAL A 477 4.69 16.12 -1.84
N LYS A 478 4.09 15.08 -1.25
CA LYS A 478 2.69 15.11 -0.78
C LYS A 478 2.53 15.90 0.52
N LEU A 479 3.57 15.92 1.36
CA LEU A 479 3.58 16.62 2.65
C LEU A 479 3.86 18.11 2.50
N LEU A 480 4.76 18.47 1.58
CA LEU A 480 5.23 19.85 1.38
C LEU A 480 4.66 20.40 0.08
N ARG A 481 3.38 20.78 0.11
CA ARG A 481 2.70 21.47 -0.99
C ARG A 481 2.62 22.97 -0.73
N SER A 482 2.39 23.76 -1.78
CA SER A 482 2.13 25.20 -1.65
C SER A 482 0.80 25.43 -0.90
N GLU A 483 0.70 26.51 -0.14
CA GLU A 483 -0.53 26.87 0.56
C GLU A 483 -1.73 27.09 -0.39
N THR A 484 -1.44 27.51 -1.63
CA THR A 484 -2.45 27.73 -2.68
C THR A 484 -3.24 26.46 -3.03
N VAL A 485 -2.63 25.28 -2.88
CA VAL A 485 -3.30 23.98 -3.11
C VAL A 485 -4.42 23.77 -2.09
N TYR A 486 -4.32 24.33 -0.89
CA TYR A 486 -5.30 24.16 0.17
C TYR A 486 -6.40 25.22 0.14
N ARG A 487 -6.42 26.15 -0.82
CA ARG A 487 -7.50 27.13 -0.96
C ARG A 487 -8.71 26.49 -1.63
N ASP A 488 -9.91 26.90 -1.22
CA ASP A 488 -11.14 26.49 -1.89
C ASP A 488 -11.09 26.89 -3.37
N SER A 489 -11.21 25.89 -4.25
CA SER A 489 -11.15 26.08 -5.70
C SER A 489 -12.46 26.55 -6.33
N THR A 490 -13.46 26.86 -5.51
CA THR A 490 -14.73 27.45 -5.96
C THR A 490 -14.50 28.88 -6.48
N VAL A 491 -14.79 29.10 -7.76
CA VAL A 491 -14.75 30.44 -8.39
C VAL A 491 -16.11 31.12 -8.25
N VAL A 492 -17.19 30.39 -8.55
CA VAL A 492 -18.58 30.87 -8.42
C VAL A 492 -19.45 29.73 -7.91
N ALA A 493 -20.30 30.00 -6.91
CA ALA A 493 -21.28 29.05 -6.40
C ALA A 493 -22.63 29.74 -6.17
N GLN A 494 -23.33 30.05 -7.27
CA GLN A 494 -24.56 30.85 -7.23
C GLN A 494 -25.79 30.02 -7.61
N PRO A 495 -26.80 29.87 -6.72
CA PRO A 495 -28.02 29.16 -7.07
C PRO A 495 -28.66 29.77 -8.32
N LYS A 496 -28.90 28.95 -9.34
CA LYS A 496 -29.37 29.42 -10.65
C LYS A 496 -30.66 30.22 -10.58
N GLU A 497 -31.54 29.90 -9.62
CA GLU A 497 -32.83 30.57 -9.41
C GLU A 497 -32.67 31.99 -8.84
N ARG A 498 -31.49 32.34 -8.33
CA ARG A 498 -31.19 33.69 -7.82
C ARG A 498 -30.61 34.61 -8.88
N ILE A 499 -30.05 34.08 -9.95
CA ILE A 499 -29.46 34.87 -11.02
C ILE A 499 -30.59 35.52 -11.82
N GLN A 500 -30.64 36.84 -11.84
CA GLN A 500 -31.68 37.63 -12.53
C GLN A 500 -31.21 38.24 -13.84
N SER A 501 -29.91 38.51 -13.97
CA SER A 501 -29.36 39.07 -15.19
C SER A 501 -27.93 38.64 -15.37
N ILE A 502 -27.52 38.51 -16.63
CA ILE A 502 -26.16 38.19 -17.05
C ILE A 502 -25.78 39.19 -18.14
N THR A 503 -24.60 39.80 -18.02
CA THR A 503 -24.02 40.67 -19.03
C THR A 503 -22.69 40.09 -19.48
N ILE A 504 -22.52 39.97 -20.79
CA ILE A 504 -21.33 39.41 -21.42
C ILE A 504 -20.75 40.48 -22.35
N GLU A 505 -19.63 41.08 -21.95
CA GLU A 505 -18.88 42.04 -22.76
C GLU A 505 -17.65 41.37 -23.34
N ARG A 506 -17.69 41.10 -24.65
CA ARG A 506 -16.59 40.52 -25.41
C ARG A 506 -15.74 41.61 -26.03
N THR A 507 -14.44 41.53 -25.85
CA THR A 507 -13.50 42.47 -26.49
C THR A 507 -13.32 42.15 -27.98
N ALA A 508 -12.89 43.16 -28.75
CA ALA A 508 -12.68 42.99 -30.18
C ALA A 508 -11.62 41.89 -30.45
N GLY A 509 -11.94 40.96 -31.35
CA GLY A 509 -11.09 39.81 -31.66
C GLY A 509 -11.12 38.67 -30.63
N ALA A 510 -11.99 38.70 -29.61
CA ALA A 510 -12.09 37.63 -28.60
C ALA A 510 -12.47 36.25 -29.20
N LEU A 511 -13.14 36.23 -30.36
CA LEU A 511 -13.47 35.02 -31.13
C LEU A 511 -12.41 34.66 -32.19
N GLY A 512 -11.30 35.39 -32.24
CA GLY A 512 -10.34 35.38 -33.33
C GLY A 512 -10.75 36.31 -34.49
N GLY A 513 -9.78 36.66 -35.34
CA GLY A 513 -10.02 37.52 -36.50
C GLY A 513 -10.27 38.99 -36.16
N SER A 514 -10.95 39.72 -37.04
CA SER A 514 -11.20 41.16 -36.96
C SER A 514 -12.61 41.50 -36.45
N GLU A 515 -13.16 40.69 -35.55
CA GLU A 515 -14.52 40.88 -35.05
C GLU A 515 -14.63 42.07 -34.09
N PRO A 516 -15.71 42.86 -34.18
CA PRO A 516 -15.93 43.98 -33.28
C PRO A 516 -16.23 43.49 -31.85
N ALA A 517 -16.05 44.39 -30.87
CA ALA A 517 -16.51 44.14 -29.52
C ALA A 517 -18.05 43.99 -29.50
N MET A 518 -18.57 43.16 -28.59
CA MET A 518 -20.02 42.98 -28.42
C MET A 518 -20.37 42.96 -26.93
N SER A 519 -21.50 43.56 -26.58
CA SER A 519 -22.11 43.46 -25.25
C SER A 519 -23.50 42.85 -25.37
N VAL A 520 -23.76 41.78 -24.63
CA VAL A 520 -25.06 41.10 -24.57
C VAL A 520 -25.58 41.15 -23.14
N THR A 521 -26.86 41.46 -22.96
CA THR A 521 -27.53 41.37 -21.66
C THR A 521 -28.71 40.42 -21.73
N LEU A 522 -28.70 39.43 -20.85
CA LEU A 522 -29.80 38.51 -20.59
C LEU A 522 -30.48 38.94 -19.29
N THR A 523 -31.80 38.95 -19.28
CA THR A 523 -32.59 39.31 -18.10
C THR A 523 -33.74 38.33 -17.92
N GLN A 524 -33.92 37.84 -16.69
CA GLN A 524 -35.09 37.10 -16.29
C GLN A 524 -36.24 38.08 -16.06
N THR A 525 -37.29 37.95 -16.87
CA THR A 525 -38.58 38.62 -16.69
C THR A 525 -39.56 37.66 -16.00
N ASP A 526 -40.77 38.12 -15.65
CA ASP A 526 -41.71 37.43 -14.74
C ASP A 526 -41.91 35.92 -15.01
N ASP A 527 -41.78 35.43 -16.25
CA ASP A 527 -41.84 33.98 -16.56
C ASP A 527 -40.77 33.45 -17.56
N GLN A 528 -39.87 34.28 -18.09
CA GLN A 528 -38.92 33.84 -19.12
C GLN A 528 -37.64 34.68 -19.20
N TRP A 529 -36.58 34.06 -19.71
CA TRP A 529 -35.33 34.73 -20.03
C TRP A 529 -35.37 35.36 -21.41
N LEU A 530 -35.02 36.64 -21.47
CA LEU A 530 -34.90 37.40 -22.72
C LEU A 530 -33.51 37.99 -22.83
N MET A 531 -33.01 38.08 -24.06
CA MET A 531 -31.93 38.99 -24.38
C MET A 531 -32.55 40.38 -24.49
N THR A 532 -32.10 41.32 -23.67
CA THR A 532 -32.65 42.69 -23.58
C THR A 532 -31.75 43.73 -24.22
N ALA A 533 -30.47 43.40 -24.42
CA ALA A 533 -29.50 44.21 -25.15
C ALA A 533 -28.55 43.31 -25.96
N PRO A 534 -28.05 43.76 -27.13
CA PRO A 534 -28.29 45.09 -27.72
C PRO A 534 -29.65 45.21 -28.41
N VAL A 535 -30.31 44.08 -28.69
CA VAL A 535 -31.68 44.01 -29.20
C VAL A 535 -32.52 43.09 -28.31
N GLN A 536 -33.84 43.22 -28.38
CA GLN A 536 -34.75 42.33 -27.68
C GLN A 536 -34.95 41.03 -28.47
N SER A 537 -34.60 39.88 -27.90
CA SER A 537 -34.85 38.57 -28.54
C SER A 537 -35.05 37.43 -27.54
N GLN A 538 -35.64 36.33 -28.00
CA GLN A 538 -35.67 35.07 -27.24
C GLN A 538 -34.24 34.52 -27.06
N VAL A 539 -34.03 33.87 -25.91
CA VAL A 539 -32.79 33.18 -25.56
C VAL A 539 -32.85 31.72 -26.01
N ASP A 540 -31.71 31.15 -26.41
CA ASP A 540 -31.52 29.71 -26.49
C ASP A 540 -31.52 29.14 -25.06
N GLU A 541 -32.68 28.66 -24.63
CA GLU A 541 -32.89 28.15 -23.26
C GLU A 541 -31.94 27.01 -22.91
N LEU A 542 -31.61 26.13 -23.86
CA LEU A 542 -30.72 25.00 -23.59
C LEU A 542 -29.30 25.47 -23.30
N GLN A 543 -28.79 26.41 -24.09
CA GLN A 543 -27.48 27.02 -23.84
C GLN A 543 -27.48 27.79 -22.51
N LEU A 544 -28.51 28.59 -22.24
CA LEU A 544 -28.59 29.34 -20.99
C LEU A 544 -28.63 28.41 -19.77
N GLN A 545 -29.39 27.32 -19.80
CA GLN A 545 -29.41 26.37 -18.68
C GLN A 545 -28.05 25.73 -18.42
N ARG A 546 -27.22 25.53 -19.46
CA ARG A 546 -25.83 25.09 -19.29
C ARG A 546 -24.98 26.13 -18.56
N LEU A 547 -25.05 27.39 -18.98
CA LEU A 547 -24.37 28.51 -18.32
C LEU A 547 -24.77 28.64 -16.85
N LEU A 548 -26.08 28.66 -16.56
CA LEU A 548 -26.59 28.75 -15.19
C LEU A 548 -26.17 27.56 -14.33
N SER A 549 -26.14 26.35 -14.91
CA SER A 549 -25.65 25.16 -14.22
C SER A 549 -24.15 25.25 -13.94
N MET A 550 -23.36 25.76 -14.87
CA MET A 550 -21.93 26.01 -14.68
C MET A 550 -21.71 27.02 -13.53
N LEU A 551 -22.40 28.16 -13.52
CA LEU A 551 -22.27 29.19 -12.48
C LEU A 551 -22.73 28.71 -11.09
N SER A 552 -23.55 27.67 -11.03
CA SER A 552 -23.98 27.10 -9.74
C SER A 552 -22.85 26.44 -8.96
N ASN A 553 -21.77 26.03 -9.63
CA ASN A 553 -20.59 25.40 -9.04
C ASN A 553 -19.39 25.45 -10.00
N LEU A 554 -18.98 26.67 -10.38
CA LEU A 554 -17.80 26.87 -11.20
C LEU A 554 -16.57 26.66 -10.33
N ARG A 555 -15.80 25.61 -10.64
CA ARG A 555 -14.55 25.27 -9.93
C ARG A 555 -13.34 25.45 -10.83
N ALA A 556 -12.25 25.89 -10.23
CA ALA A 556 -10.95 25.97 -10.85
C ALA A 556 -10.25 24.61 -10.84
N MET A 557 -9.46 24.37 -11.89
CA MET A 557 -8.49 23.28 -11.95
C MET A 557 -7.24 23.61 -11.13
N SER A 558 -6.88 24.89 -11.05
CA SER A 558 -5.74 25.39 -10.28
C SER A 558 -5.94 26.85 -9.91
N ILE A 559 -5.25 27.30 -8.87
CA ILE A 559 -5.26 28.68 -8.38
C ILE A 559 -3.84 29.22 -8.48
N VAL A 560 -3.72 30.44 -8.99
CA VAL A 560 -2.49 31.22 -9.02
C VAL A 560 -2.66 32.38 -8.04
N ASP A 561 -1.71 32.53 -7.14
CA ASP A 561 -1.63 33.66 -6.21
C ASP A 561 -0.96 34.83 -6.95
N LEU A 562 -1.64 35.98 -7.00
CA LEU A 562 -1.07 37.20 -7.55
C LEU A 562 -0.54 38.06 -6.42
N ALA A 563 0.78 38.18 -6.35
CA ALA A 563 1.39 39.16 -5.49
C ALA A 563 1.07 40.59 -5.96
N GLU A 564 1.08 41.54 -5.04
CA GLU A 564 0.90 42.96 -5.37
C GLU A 564 1.96 43.40 -6.40
N GLY A 565 1.52 43.89 -7.56
CA GLY A 565 2.38 44.30 -8.67
C GLY A 565 2.65 43.24 -9.73
N ASP A 566 2.09 42.02 -9.60
CA ASP A 566 2.20 41.00 -10.63
C ASP A 566 1.57 41.42 -11.97
N ASP A 567 2.25 41.03 -13.04
CA ASP A 567 1.87 41.38 -14.41
C ASP A 567 0.68 40.54 -14.90
N ARG A 568 -0.51 41.15 -14.87
CA ARG A 568 -1.78 40.55 -15.33
C ARG A 568 -1.81 40.24 -16.83
N SER A 569 -0.93 40.83 -17.64
CA SER A 569 -0.88 40.56 -19.08
C SER A 569 -0.45 39.13 -19.40
N LYS A 570 0.28 38.47 -18.49
CA LYS A 570 0.66 37.05 -18.59
C LYS A 570 -0.54 36.11 -18.63
N TYR A 571 -1.69 36.54 -18.13
CA TYR A 571 -2.92 35.75 -18.08
C TYR A 571 -3.97 36.26 -19.08
N GLY A 572 -3.62 37.27 -19.89
CA GLY A 572 -4.57 37.97 -20.76
C GLY A 572 -5.64 38.75 -19.97
N LEU A 573 -5.38 39.14 -18.72
CA LEU A 573 -6.35 39.82 -17.85
C LEU A 573 -6.21 41.36 -17.89
N ASP A 574 -5.14 41.91 -18.46
CA ASP A 574 -5.01 43.34 -18.76
C ASP A 574 -5.97 43.77 -19.89
N LYS A 575 -6.19 42.87 -20.84
CA LYS A 575 -7.16 42.96 -21.94
C LYS A 575 -7.98 41.68 -21.98
N PRO A 576 -8.92 41.51 -21.05
CA PRO A 576 -9.69 40.27 -20.94
C PRO A 576 -10.46 40.01 -22.23
N ALA A 577 -10.53 38.75 -22.63
CA ALA A 577 -11.36 38.32 -23.76
C ALA A 577 -12.84 38.61 -23.46
N VAL A 578 -13.24 38.45 -22.19
CA VAL A 578 -14.61 38.69 -21.72
C VAL A 578 -14.61 39.37 -20.36
N ARG A 579 -15.47 40.38 -20.18
CA ARG A 579 -15.95 40.81 -18.87
C ARG A 579 -17.35 40.23 -18.69
N PHE A 580 -17.48 39.33 -17.72
CA PHE A 580 -18.72 38.61 -17.46
C PHE A 580 -19.30 39.11 -16.14
N ALA A 581 -20.49 39.68 -16.18
CA ALA A 581 -21.19 40.12 -14.98
C ALA A 581 -22.49 39.34 -14.80
N TYR A 582 -22.86 39.07 -13.56
CA TYR A 582 -24.16 38.52 -13.23
C TYR A 582 -24.73 39.20 -11.99
N THR A 583 -26.05 39.37 -11.97
CA THR A 583 -26.78 40.00 -10.88
C THR A 583 -27.65 38.96 -10.21
N ILE A 584 -27.58 38.88 -8.88
CA ILE A 584 -28.38 37.96 -8.08
C ILE A 584 -29.40 38.70 -7.21
N THR A 585 -30.48 37.99 -6.88
CA THR A 585 -31.34 38.34 -5.74
C THR A 585 -30.85 37.62 -4.49
N PRO A 586 -30.37 38.35 -3.46
CA PRO A 586 -29.99 37.73 -2.21
C PRO A 586 -31.18 37.04 -1.52
N PRO A 587 -30.92 36.05 -0.65
CA PRO A 587 -31.99 35.41 0.12
C PRO A 587 -32.73 36.42 1.00
N VAL A 588 -34.04 36.19 1.14
CA VAL A 588 -34.90 36.95 2.03
C VAL A 588 -34.37 36.89 3.46
N ALA A 589 -34.16 38.05 4.07
CA ALA A 589 -33.83 38.19 5.48
C ALA A 589 -35.11 38.43 6.30
N TYR A 590 -35.11 37.98 7.56
CA TYR A 590 -36.20 38.24 8.50
C TYR A 590 -35.67 39.02 9.69
N ARG A 591 -36.25 40.18 9.97
CA ARG A 591 -35.94 40.98 11.15
C ARG A 591 -37.00 40.75 12.21
N VAL A 592 -36.59 40.31 13.39
CA VAL A 592 -37.47 40.19 14.56
C VAL A 592 -37.74 41.60 15.11
N LEU A 593 -39.01 41.96 15.30
CA LEU A 593 -39.42 43.21 15.94
C LEU A 593 -39.62 42.95 17.45
N PRO A 594 -38.68 43.34 18.32
CA PRO A 594 -38.66 42.90 19.72
C PRO A 594 -39.85 43.37 20.56
N ASP A 595 -40.52 44.44 20.13
CA ASP A 595 -41.61 45.11 20.87
C ASP A 595 -42.98 45.02 20.19
N ASP A 596 -43.10 44.25 19.08
CA ASP A 596 -44.34 44.05 18.33
C ASP A 596 -44.74 42.57 18.38
N VAL A 597 -45.49 42.21 19.42
CA VAL A 597 -45.87 40.83 19.71
C VAL A 597 -47.26 40.55 19.12
N ASN A 598 -47.40 39.47 18.35
CA ASN A 598 -48.69 39.07 17.82
C ASN A 598 -49.62 38.53 18.93
N SER A 599 -50.90 38.32 18.61
CA SER A 599 -51.94 37.83 19.53
C SER A 599 -51.61 36.50 20.24
N ASN A 600 -50.59 35.79 19.77
CA ASN A 600 -50.17 34.48 20.25
C ASN A 600 -48.89 34.56 21.12
N GLY A 601 -48.39 35.76 21.43
CA GLY A 601 -47.21 35.96 22.29
C GLY A 601 -45.86 35.79 21.57
N THR A 602 -45.82 35.77 20.23
CA THR A 602 -44.58 35.68 19.46
C THR A 602 -44.26 37.01 18.77
N ASN A 603 -42.98 37.39 18.76
CA ASN A 603 -42.51 38.60 18.08
C ASN A 603 -42.84 38.53 16.58
N ARG A 604 -43.39 39.61 16.03
CA ARG A 604 -43.59 39.74 14.60
C ARG A 604 -42.25 39.78 13.89
N VAL A 605 -42.20 39.14 12.74
CA VAL A 605 -41.05 39.15 11.84
C VAL A 605 -41.38 40.01 10.62
N GLU A 606 -40.49 40.94 10.31
CA GLU A 606 -40.52 41.72 9.09
C GLU A 606 -39.71 41.00 8.01
N LYS A 607 -40.33 40.76 6.85
CA LYS A 607 -39.66 40.18 5.68
C LYS A 607 -38.90 41.28 4.94
N ILE A 608 -37.59 41.15 4.83
CA ILE A 608 -36.71 42.11 4.14
C ILE A 608 -36.10 41.40 2.92
N GLN A 609 -36.30 41.95 1.73
CA GLN A 609 -35.58 41.53 0.53
C GLN A 609 -34.35 42.44 0.40
N PRO A 610 -33.11 41.92 0.56
CA PRO A 610 -31.92 42.72 0.32
C PRO A 610 -31.86 43.17 -1.16
N PRO A 611 -31.18 44.31 -1.44
CA PRO A 611 -31.01 44.78 -2.81
C PRO A 611 -30.25 43.75 -3.65
N ALA A 612 -30.48 43.76 -4.96
CA ALA A 612 -29.74 42.91 -5.88
C ALA A 612 -28.23 43.22 -5.84
N GLU A 613 -27.42 42.18 -5.99
CA GLU A 613 -25.95 42.28 -5.96
C GLU A 613 -25.38 41.86 -7.32
N THR A 614 -24.41 42.60 -7.82
CA THR A 614 -23.73 42.32 -9.09
C THR A 614 -22.29 41.89 -8.83
N TYR A 615 -21.90 40.80 -9.48
CA TYR A 615 -20.56 40.24 -9.44
C TYR A 615 -19.95 40.28 -10.84
N GLU A 616 -18.64 40.49 -10.93
CA GLU A 616 -17.92 40.57 -12.20
C GLU A 616 -16.72 39.63 -12.21
N LEU A 617 -16.52 38.96 -13.35
CA LEU A 617 -15.39 38.09 -13.66
C LEU A 617 -14.67 38.62 -14.88
N LEU A 618 -13.34 38.69 -14.81
CA LEU A 618 -12.47 38.92 -15.95
C LEU A 618 -12.02 37.55 -16.48
N ILE A 619 -12.25 37.28 -17.77
CA ILE A 619 -11.82 36.05 -18.42
C ILE A 619 -10.74 36.36 -19.45
N GLY A 620 -9.55 35.82 -19.23
CA GLY A 620 -8.38 35.92 -20.09
C GLY A 620 -7.97 34.57 -20.68
N GLN A 621 -7.15 34.61 -21.72
CA GLN A 621 -6.55 33.43 -22.33
C GLN A 621 -5.06 33.69 -22.57
N ALA A 622 -4.22 32.78 -22.09
CA ALA A 622 -2.78 32.81 -22.35
C ALA A 622 -2.20 31.39 -22.21
N ASP A 623 -1.13 31.08 -22.94
CA ASP A 623 -0.41 29.80 -22.84
C ASP A 623 -1.31 28.55 -22.92
N GLY A 624 -2.39 28.61 -23.71
CA GLY A 624 -3.34 27.52 -23.88
C GLY A 624 -4.30 27.28 -22.71
N HIS A 625 -4.33 28.16 -21.71
CA HIS A 625 -5.20 28.08 -20.55
C HIS A 625 -6.22 29.23 -20.52
N VAL A 626 -7.35 28.99 -19.84
CA VAL A 626 -8.38 29.99 -19.58
C VAL A 626 -8.28 30.43 -18.13
N TYR A 627 -8.08 31.72 -17.95
CA TYR A 627 -7.92 32.35 -16.65
C TYR A 627 -9.18 33.14 -16.29
N VAL A 628 -9.65 32.98 -15.06
CA VAL A 628 -10.78 33.73 -14.52
C VAL A 628 -10.32 34.46 -13.26
N GLN A 629 -10.63 35.74 -13.17
CA GLN A 629 -10.40 36.55 -11.99
C GLN A 629 -11.70 37.23 -11.57
N PRO A 630 -12.29 36.87 -10.42
CA PRO A 630 -13.34 37.66 -9.81
C PRO A 630 -12.80 39.04 -9.41
N VAL A 631 -13.56 40.10 -9.71
CA VAL A 631 -13.14 41.48 -9.47
C VAL A 631 -13.13 41.83 -7.96
N ASP A 632 -13.95 41.13 -7.17
CA ASP A 632 -14.04 41.28 -5.71
C ASP A 632 -12.90 40.57 -4.95
N THR A 633 -12.21 39.62 -5.58
CA THR A 633 -11.05 38.89 -5.04
C THR A 633 -9.84 38.96 -6.00
N PRO A 634 -9.30 40.16 -6.25
CA PRO A 634 -8.29 40.40 -7.29
C PRO A 634 -6.91 39.80 -7.00
N GLU A 635 -6.69 39.25 -5.81
CA GLU A 635 -5.47 38.53 -5.42
C GLU A 635 -5.39 37.10 -5.99
N TYR A 636 -6.50 36.54 -6.50
CA TYR A 636 -6.50 35.21 -7.09
C TYR A 636 -6.77 35.22 -8.59
N VAL A 637 -6.09 34.33 -9.29
CA VAL A 637 -6.39 33.96 -10.67
C VAL A 637 -6.65 32.48 -10.72
N TYR A 638 -7.82 32.11 -11.25
CA TYR A 638 -8.28 30.75 -11.35
C TYR A 638 -8.05 30.23 -12.76
N ILE A 639 -7.45 29.05 -12.89
CA ILE A 639 -7.38 28.33 -14.16
C ILE A 639 -8.61 27.43 -14.24
N ILE A 640 -9.45 27.61 -15.26
CA ILE A 640 -10.62 26.75 -15.51
C ILE A 640 -10.42 25.89 -16.76
N ALA A 641 -11.28 24.88 -16.93
CA ALA A 641 -11.27 24.06 -18.13
C ALA A 641 -11.55 24.91 -19.38
N ASP A 642 -10.73 24.73 -20.42
CA ASP A 642 -10.85 25.41 -21.71
C ASP A 642 -12.22 25.17 -22.38
N THR A 643 -12.82 24.01 -22.16
CA THR A 643 -14.15 23.64 -22.63
C THR A 643 -15.28 24.56 -22.14
N LEU A 644 -15.05 25.36 -21.09
CA LEU A 644 -16.04 26.29 -20.51
C LEU A 644 -16.00 27.68 -21.15
N LEU A 645 -14.91 28.04 -21.83
CA LEU A 645 -14.77 29.34 -22.49
C LEU A 645 -15.88 29.64 -23.51
N PRO A 646 -16.34 28.69 -24.35
CA PRO A 646 -17.43 28.95 -25.28
C PRO A 646 -18.71 29.46 -24.61
N ASP A 647 -19.00 29.04 -23.37
CA ASP A 647 -20.16 29.55 -22.61
C ASP A 647 -19.96 31.03 -22.24
N PHE A 648 -18.76 31.44 -21.81
CA PHE A 648 -18.46 32.86 -21.56
C PHE A 648 -18.45 33.72 -22.82
N LEU A 649 -18.24 33.12 -24.00
CA LEU A 649 -18.21 33.82 -25.29
C LEU A 649 -19.54 33.79 -26.03
N ALA A 650 -20.54 33.03 -25.58
CA ALA A 650 -21.78 32.85 -26.32
C ALA A 650 -22.68 34.08 -26.26
N GLU A 651 -23.45 34.29 -27.33
CA GLU A 651 -24.43 35.38 -27.44
C GLU A 651 -25.79 34.97 -26.84
N TYR A 652 -26.04 33.66 -26.68
CA TYR A 652 -27.28 33.08 -26.16
C TYR A 652 -28.57 33.45 -26.91
N ARG A 653 -28.51 34.20 -28.01
CA ARG A 653 -29.66 34.48 -28.87
C ARG A 653 -30.17 33.23 -29.58
N LYS A 654 -31.49 33.06 -29.63
CA LYS A 654 -32.13 32.03 -30.47
C LYS A 654 -31.82 32.29 -31.95
N LYS A 655 -31.31 31.27 -32.66
CA LYS A 655 -30.78 31.43 -34.02
C LYS A 655 -31.81 31.47 -35.14
N GLN A 656 -33.09 31.22 -34.87
CA GLN A 656 -34.13 31.26 -35.92
C GLN A 656 -34.23 32.67 -36.53
N ILE A 657 -34.26 32.75 -37.87
CA ILE A 657 -34.40 34.01 -38.61
C ILE A 657 -35.83 34.54 -38.49
N PHE A 658 -36.82 33.65 -38.62
CA PHE A 658 -38.22 33.99 -38.65
C PHE A 658 -38.97 33.45 -37.44
N SER A 659 -40.03 34.17 -37.05
CA SER A 659 -40.95 33.78 -35.98
C SER A 659 -42.39 33.95 -36.45
N PHE A 660 -42.99 32.90 -37.01
CA PHE A 660 -44.38 32.86 -37.47
C PHE A 660 -44.98 31.46 -37.34
N GLU A 661 -46.31 31.35 -37.41
CA GLU A 661 -46.99 30.06 -37.57
C GLU A 661 -47.14 29.69 -39.04
N ALA A 662 -46.80 28.44 -39.38
CA ALA A 662 -46.74 28.00 -40.77
C ALA A 662 -48.11 28.03 -41.46
N ASP A 663 -49.18 27.82 -40.71
CA ASP A 663 -50.56 27.85 -41.22
C ASP A 663 -51.02 29.26 -41.61
N ASP A 664 -50.43 30.29 -41.00
CA ASP A 664 -50.74 31.70 -41.25
C ASP A 664 -50.05 32.23 -42.52
N VAL A 665 -49.12 31.48 -43.11
CA VAL A 665 -48.40 31.92 -44.31
C VAL A 665 -49.34 31.86 -45.51
N SER A 666 -49.48 33.00 -46.20
CA SER A 666 -50.30 33.18 -47.40
C SER A 666 -49.48 33.30 -48.68
N ALA A 667 -48.22 33.72 -48.61
CA ALA A 667 -47.31 33.69 -49.75
C ALA A 667 -45.84 33.62 -49.31
N VAL A 668 -44.99 33.05 -50.18
CA VAL A 668 -43.53 33.11 -50.06
C VAL A 668 -42.97 33.45 -51.43
N THR A 669 -42.08 34.43 -51.52
CA THR A 669 -41.35 34.76 -52.75
C THR A 669 -39.85 34.73 -52.52
N MET A 670 -39.12 34.16 -53.47
CA MET A 670 -37.66 34.14 -53.48
C MET A 670 -37.17 34.77 -54.78
N THR A 671 -36.32 35.78 -54.65
CA THR A 671 -35.60 36.39 -55.77
C THR A 671 -34.14 35.98 -55.71
N ASP A 672 -33.57 35.55 -56.84
CA ASP A 672 -32.16 35.24 -57.06
C ASP A 672 -31.68 36.03 -58.29
N GLY A 673 -30.97 37.14 -58.05
CA GLY A 673 -30.64 38.10 -59.10
C GLY A 673 -31.91 38.65 -59.77
N ASP A 674 -32.06 38.42 -61.07
CA ASP A 674 -33.21 38.87 -61.86
C ASP A 674 -34.39 37.88 -61.88
N SER A 675 -34.23 36.69 -61.28
CA SER A 675 -35.27 35.64 -61.29
C SER A 675 -36.08 35.66 -60.01
N THR A 676 -37.40 35.75 -60.11
CA THR A 676 -38.30 35.67 -58.95
C THR A 676 -39.27 34.51 -59.10
N LEU A 677 -39.29 33.63 -58.10
CA LEU A 677 -40.25 32.53 -57.95
C LEU A 677 -41.16 32.80 -56.75
N GLY A 678 -42.41 32.35 -56.81
CA GLY A 678 -43.39 32.59 -55.75
C GLY A 678 -44.40 31.47 -55.56
N LEU A 679 -44.81 31.26 -54.32
CA LEU A 679 -45.91 30.39 -53.93
C LEU A 679 -46.97 31.26 -53.25
N SER A 680 -48.23 31.12 -53.65
CA SER A 680 -49.38 31.80 -53.03
C SER A 680 -50.41 30.79 -52.54
N LYS A 681 -51.12 31.13 -51.47
CA LYS A 681 -52.16 30.28 -50.88
C LYS A 681 -53.53 30.94 -51.06
N GLU A 682 -54.42 30.28 -51.78
CA GLU A 682 -55.81 30.71 -52.03
C GLU A 682 -56.76 29.59 -51.60
N ASP A 683 -57.83 29.93 -50.87
CA ASP A 683 -58.81 28.96 -50.33
C ASP A 683 -58.19 27.73 -49.62
N GLY A 684 -57.03 27.92 -48.99
CA GLY A 684 -56.30 26.88 -48.27
C GLY A 684 -55.39 25.99 -49.12
N GLN A 685 -55.30 26.23 -50.43
CA GLN A 685 -54.44 25.50 -51.36
C GLN A 685 -53.30 26.38 -51.87
N TRP A 686 -52.12 25.78 -52.04
CA TRP A 686 -50.92 26.40 -52.57
C TRP A 686 -50.86 26.31 -54.10
N PHE A 687 -50.55 27.44 -54.72
CA PHE A 687 -50.37 27.64 -56.15
C PHE A 687 -48.99 28.20 -56.44
N TYR A 688 -48.47 27.89 -57.63
CA TYR A 688 -47.28 28.54 -58.15
C TYR A 688 -47.68 29.88 -58.75
N ALA A 689 -47.17 30.99 -58.21
CA ALA A 689 -47.69 32.32 -58.49
C ALA A 689 -47.54 32.73 -59.97
N GLN A 690 -46.48 32.25 -60.63
CA GLN A 690 -46.19 32.54 -62.04
C GLN A 690 -47.06 31.71 -62.99
N GLU A 691 -47.42 30.47 -62.63
CA GLU A 691 -48.29 29.58 -63.41
C GLU A 691 -49.27 28.82 -62.50
N PRO A 692 -50.43 29.43 -62.15
CA PRO A 692 -51.37 28.84 -61.19
C PRO A 692 -51.99 27.50 -61.61
N ASP A 693 -51.99 27.18 -62.90
CA ASP A 693 -52.55 25.93 -63.44
C ASP A 693 -51.64 24.70 -63.19
N VAL A 694 -50.40 24.89 -62.73
CA VAL A 694 -49.48 23.79 -62.41
C VAL A 694 -49.91 23.13 -61.09
N PRO A 695 -50.33 21.84 -61.08
CA PRO A 695 -50.78 21.19 -59.87
C PRO A 695 -49.62 20.92 -58.91
N LEU A 696 -49.69 21.50 -57.72
CA LEU A 696 -48.69 21.32 -56.66
C LEU A 696 -49.11 20.26 -55.64
N ASP A 697 -48.14 19.48 -55.18
CA ASP A 697 -48.21 18.61 -54.01
C ASP A 697 -48.22 19.49 -52.75
N GLN A 698 -49.40 19.59 -52.16
CA GLN A 698 -49.68 20.46 -51.02
C GLN A 698 -48.86 20.09 -49.78
N ALA A 699 -48.56 18.81 -49.58
CA ALA A 699 -47.77 18.37 -48.43
C ALA A 699 -46.30 18.77 -48.59
N LYS A 700 -45.77 18.72 -49.81
CA LYS A 700 -44.40 19.18 -50.08
C LYS A 700 -44.25 20.69 -49.92
N VAL A 701 -45.23 21.48 -50.37
CA VAL A 701 -45.22 22.94 -50.15
C VAL A 701 -45.33 23.27 -48.66
N ALA A 702 -46.20 22.59 -47.91
CA ALA A 702 -46.28 22.77 -46.46
C ALA A 702 -44.95 22.45 -45.74
N ASN A 703 -44.26 21.38 -46.16
CA ASN A 703 -42.93 21.06 -45.65
C ASN A 703 -41.88 22.11 -46.03
N TYR A 704 -41.97 22.72 -47.22
CA TYR A 704 -41.11 23.84 -47.60
C TYR A 704 -41.33 25.06 -46.69
N VAL A 705 -42.57 25.42 -46.37
CA VAL A 705 -42.86 26.52 -45.43
C VAL A 705 -42.27 26.24 -44.04
N LEU A 706 -42.32 24.98 -43.57
CA LEU A 706 -41.64 24.57 -42.33
C LEU A 706 -40.12 24.68 -42.44
N ARG A 707 -39.51 24.33 -43.58
CA ARG A 707 -38.07 24.58 -43.83
C ARG A 707 -37.75 26.06 -43.73
N VAL A 708 -38.56 26.95 -44.33
CA VAL A 708 -38.37 28.41 -44.24
C VAL A 708 -38.50 28.90 -42.80
N LYS A 709 -39.52 28.47 -42.06
CA LYS A 709 -39.71 28.80 -40.62
C LYS A 709 -38.48 28.40 -39.79
N ASN A 710 -37.86 27.27 -40.11
CA ASN A 710 -36.70 26.74 -39.40
C ASN A 710 -35.35 27.24 -39.94
N ALA A 711 -35.33 28.17 -40.89
CA ALA A 711 -34.09 28.80 -41.33
C ALA A 711 -33.43 29.54 -40.16
N ALA A 712 -32.12 29.33 -39.99
CA ALA A 712 -31.37 29.85 -38.85
C ALA A 712 -30.11 30.59 -39.31
N ILE A 713 -29.74 31.61 -38.56
CA ILE A 713 -28.45 32.28 -38.71
C ILE A 713 -27.34 31.35 -38.23
N ASN A 714 -26.14 31.48 -38.80
CA ASN A 714 -24.95 30.90 -38.22
C ASN A 714 -24.57 31.65 -36.92
N ARG A 715 -24.45 32.99 -37.05
CA ARG A 715 -24.09 33.93 -35.98
C ARG A 715 -24.39 35.37 -36.39
N VAL A 716 -24.48 36.28 -35.41
CA VAL A 716 -24.50 37.72 -35.66
C VAL A 716 -23.06 38.21 -35.85
N VAL A 717 -22.85 39.08 -36.85
CA VAL A 717 -21.56 39.72 -37.14
C VAL A 717 -21.48 41.04 -36.41
N GLN A 718 -22.52 41.87 -36.54
CA GLN A 718 -22.57 43.18 -35.91
C GLN A 718 -24.02 43.64 -35.73
N TYR A 719 -24.35 44.06 -34.52
CA TYR A 719 -25.59 44.78 -34.23
C TYR A 719 -25.44 46.26 -34.60
N GLY A 720 -26.46 46.84 -35.23
CA GLY A 720 -26.46 48.26 -35.60
C GLY A 720 -25.26 48.67 -36.47
N ALA A 721 -24.96 47.90 -37.52
CA ALA A 721 -23.83 48.17 -38.41
C ALA A 721 -23.91 49.60 -38.99
N PRO A 722 -22.85 50.42 -38.88
CA PRO A 722 -22.86 51.80 -39.39
C PRO A 722 -23.08 51.90 -40.90
N ASP A 723 -22.65 50.87 -41.65
CA ASP A 723 -22.80 50.76 -43.09
C ASP A 723 -22.96 49.29 -43.50
N VAL A 724 -24.16 48.94 -43.97
CA VAL A 724 -24.49 47.57 -44.42
C VAL A 724 -23.94 47.26 -45.83
N ALA A 725 -23.57 48.28 -46.62
CA ALA A 725 -23.01 48.10 -47.97
C ALA A 725 -21.63 47.42 -47.96
N VAL A 726 -20.87 47.60 -46.88
CA VAL A 726 -19.62 46.87 -46.64
C VAL A 726 -19.83 45.36 -46.77
N TYR A 727 -20.99 44.87 -46.33
CA TYR A 727 -21.41 43.47 -46.38
C TYR A 727 -22.14 43.09 -47.67
N GLY A 728 -22.36 44.03 -48.60
CA GLY A 728 -23.07 43.81 -49.87
C GLY A 728 -24.57 43.63 -49.71
N LEU A 729 -25.16 44.25 -48.68
CA LEU A 729 -26.59 44.16 -48.39
C LEU A 729 -27.42 45.31 -48.98
N ASP A 730 -26.76 46.31 -49.56
CA ASP A 730 -27.34 47.35 -50.40
C ASP A 730 -27.78 46.83 -51.78
N GLU A 731 -27.03 45.86 -52.32
CA GLU A 731 -27.35 45.10 -53.53
C GLU A 731 -27.40 43.59 -53.21
N PRO A 732 -28.43 43.11 -52.50
CA PRO A 732 -28.50 41.72 -52.09
C PRO A 732 -28.72 40.80 -53.31
N ARG A 733 -28.01 39.66 -53.32
CA ARG A 733 -28.17 38.63 -54.37
C ARG A 733 -29.50 37.90 -54.24
N TYR A 734 -29.89 37.59 -53.00
CA TYR A 734 -31.14 36.91 -52.70
C TYR A 734 -32.05 37.78 -51.85
N ARG A 735 -33.35 37.77 -52.19
CA ARG A 735 -34.42 38.41 -51.39
C ARG A 735 -35.54 37.41 -51.16
N LEU A 736 -35.77 37.07 -49.89
CA LEU A 736 -36.87 36.21 -49.46
C LEU A 736 -37.94 37.06 -48.77
N ASN A 737 -39.16 37.06 -49.30
CA ASN A 737 -40.32 37.64 -48.62
C ASN A 737 -41.28 36.54 -48.16
N VAL A 738 -41.80 36.70 -46.95
CA VAL A 738 -42.83 35.84 -46.38
C VAL A 738 -44.04 36.70 -46.03
N THR A 739 -45.18 36.39 -46.62
CA THR A 739 -46.44 37.06 -46.35
C THR A 739 -47.30 36.18 -45.47
N LEU A 740 -47.75 36.74 -44.35
CA LEU A 740 -48.72 36.12 -43.46
C LEU A 740 -50.12 36.65 -43.78
N ALA A 741 -51.16 35.99 -43.29
CA ALA A 741 -52.54 36.47 -43.37
C ALA A 741 -52.72 37.87 -42.75
N ALA A 742 -51.89 38.22 -41.75
CA ALA A 742 -51.89 39.52 -41.07
C ALA A 742 -51.09 40.61 -41.82
N GLY A 743 -50.26 40.25 -42.80
CA GLY A 743 -49.38 41.18 -43.51
C GLY A 743 -48.02 40.58 -43.88
N GLU A 744 -47.23 41.36 -44.61
CA GLU A 744 -45.88 40.97 -45.05
C GLU A 744 -44.85 41.16 -43.93
N LEU A 745 -43.98 40.17 -43.74
CA LEU A 745 -42.82 40.29 -42.86
C LEU A 745 -41.71 41.09 -43.55
N PRO A 746 -40.81 41.75 -42.80
CA PRO A 746 -39.61 42.34 -43.40
C PRO A 746 -38.82 41.31 -44.22
N ALA A 747 -38.41 41.66 -45.44
CA ALA A 747 -37.68 40.77 -46.31
C ALA A 747 -36.35 40.33 -45.69
N LEU A 748 -35.92 39.10 -45.96
CA LEU A 748 -34.55 38.67 -45.69
C LEU A 748 -33.69 38.96 -46.91
N PHE A 749 -32.69 39.82 -46.75
CA PHE A 749 -31.65 40.10 -47.73
C PHE A 749 -30.43 39.23 -47.47
N ILE A 750 -29.92 38.56 -48.51
CA ILE A 750 -28.70 37.75 -48.44
C ILE A 750 -27.75 38.19 -49.56
N SER A 751 -26.53 38.53 -49.18
CA SER A 751 -25.47 39.02 -50.05
C SER A 751 -24.77 37.88 -50.80
N GLU A 752 -24.18 38.19 -51.96
CA GLU A 752 -23.21 37.29 -52.61
C GLU A 752 -21.89 37.21 -51.82
N LYS A 753 -21.55 38.26 -51.06
CA LYS A 753 -20.34 38.28 -50.23
C LYS A 753 -20.45 37.29 -49.07
N THR A 754 -19.33 36.65 -48.76
CA THR A 754 -19.21 35.68 -47.68
C THR A 754 -18.16 36.08 -46.65
N ASP A 755 -18.29 35.53 -45.45
CA ASP A 755 -17.24 35.57 -44.43
C ASP A 755 -16.08 34.62 -44.78
N SER A 756 -15.04 34.59 -43.94
CA SER A 756 -13.87 33.72 -44.16
C SER A 756 -14.19 32.21 -44.09
N GLN A 757 -15.38 31.83 -43.62
CA GLN A 757 -15.85 30.45 -43.54
C GLN A 757 -16.81 30.10 -44.70
N GLY A 758 -17.09 31.06 -45.60
CA GLY A 758 -18.00 30.86 -46.72
C GLY A 758 -19.48 31.06 -46.38
N ASN A 759 -19.82 31.61 -45.21
CA ASN A 759 -21.19 31.95 -44.87
C ASN A 759 -21.57 33.32 -45.46
N HIS A 760 -22.75 33.43 -46.05
CA HIS A 760 -23.21 34.67 -46.69
C HIS A 760 -23.64 35.69 -45.64
N PHE A 761 -23.33 36.96 -45.87
CA PHE A 761 -23.89 38.04 -45.05
C PHE A 761 -25.38 38.22 -45.34
N ALA A 762 -26.16 38.49 -44.32
CA ALA A 762 -27.60 38.69 -44.41
C ALA A 762 -28.10 39.74 -43.41
N ALA A 763 -29.21 40.37 -43.72
CA ALA A 763 -29.95 41.27 -42.84
C ALA A 763 -31.44 41.28 -43.17
N SER A 764 -32.27 41.64 -42.20
CA SER A 764 -33.70 41.89 -42.44
C SER A 764 -33.90 43.31 -42.99
N GLU A 765 -34.85 43.48 -43.88
CA GLU A 765 -35.21 44.78 -44.47
C GLU A 765 -35.52 45.81 -43.38
N GLY A 766 -34.89 46.98 -43.48
CA GLY A 766 -34.99 48.05 -42.49
C GLY A 766 -34.17 47.84 -41.21
N SER A 767 -33.49 46.69 -41.04
CA SER A 767 -32.52 46.46 -39.97
C SER A 767 -31.09 46.73 -40.42
N SER A 768 -30.26 47.17 -39.49
CA SER A 768 -28.79 47.27 -39.66
C SER A 768 -28.05 46.15 -38.90
N ASP A 769 -28.77 45.17 -38.37
CA ASP A 769 -28.18 43.99 -37.75
C ASP A 769 -27.72 43.01 -38.83
N VAL A 770 -26.40 42.87 -38.95
CA VAL A 770 -25.78 42.00 -39.93
C VAL A 770 -25.44 40.67 -39.28
N PHE A 771 -25.92 39.59 -39.88
CA PHE A 771 -25.62 38.22 -39.48
C PHE A 771 -25.12 37.42 -40.68
N THR A 772 -24.65 36.20 -40.43
CA THR A 772 -24.30 35.27 -41.50
C THR A 772 -25.26 34.10 -41.55
N VAL A 773 -25.49 33.59 -42.76
CA VAL A 773 -26.25 32.38 -43.03
C VAL A 773 -25.39 31.39 -43.82
N PRO A 774 -25.40 30.09 -43.47
CA PRO A 774 -24.73 29.08 -44.29
C PRO A 774 -25.30 29.01 -45.71
N ALA A 775 -24.50 28.57 -46.68
CA ALA A 775 -24.98 28.34 -48.05
C ALA A 775 -26.17 27.35 -48.10
N GLU A 776 -26.19 26.36 -47.19
CA GLU A 776 -27.30 25.42 -47.04
C GLU A 776 -28.62 26.12 -46.68
N THR A 777 -28.58 27.24 -45.94
CA THR A 777 -29.79 28.02 -45.65
C THR A 777 -30.39 28.60 -46.93
N ILE A 778 -29.56 29.06 -47.87
CA ILE A 778 -30.03 29.56 -49.18
C ILE A 778 -30.73 28.42 -49.93
N THR A 779 -30.14 27.22 -49.97
CA THR A 779 -30.76 26.04 -50.57
C THR A 779 -32.06 25.63 -49.86
N GLN A 780 -32.09 25.71 -48.54
CA GLN A 780 -33.25 25.40 -47.70
C GLN A 780 -34.45 26.30 -47.99
N VAL A 781 -34.20 27.59 -48.27
CA VAL A 781 -35.25 28.59 -48.54
C VAL A 781 -35.52 28.82 -50.03
N ALA A 782 -34.74 28.24 -50.93
CA ALA A 782 -34.97 28.33 -52.37
C ALA A 782 -36.27 27.63 -52.79
N ILE A 783 -36.98 28.22 -53.76
CA ILE A 783 -38.18 27.65 -54.34
C ILE A 783 -37.76 26.80 -55.55
N ASN A 784 -38.07 25.50 -55.52
CA ASN A 784 -37.88 24.59 -56.65
C ASN A 784 -39.23 23.99 -57.05
N VAL A 785 -39.83 24.52 -58.12
CA VAL A 785 -41.19 24.13 -58.54
C VAL A 785 -41.27 22.64 -58.92
N ASP A 786 -40.20 22.08 -59.49
CA ASP A 786 -40.14 20.67 -59.89
C ASP A 786 -40.22 19.72 -58.68
N GLU A 787 -39.74 20.14 -57.51
CA GLU A 787 -39.91 19.38 -56.26
C GLU A 787 -41.38 19.31 -55.84
N PHE A 788 -42.15 20.37 -56.12
CA PHE A 788 -43.53 20.53 -55.69
C PHE A 788 -44.55 20.03 -56.70
N ALA A 789 -44.22 19.89 -57.97
CA ALA A 789 -45.17 19.39 -58.97
C ALA A 789 -45.72 17.99 -58.58
N GLN A 790 -47.02 17.78 -58.77
CA GLN A 790 -47.61 16.44 -58.67
C GLN A 790 -47.08 15.61 -59.86
N GLY A 791 -46.28 14.57 -59.57
CA GLY A 791 -45.85 13.63 -60.60
C GLY A 791 -47.07 12.98 -61.24
N GLY A 792 -47.14 13.02 -62.57
CA GLY A 792 -48.20 12.39 -63.36
C GLY A 792 -48.25 10.87 -63.23
#